data_AF-A0A195BA02-F1
#
_entry.id   AF-A0A195BA02-F1
#
_cell.length_a   1.000
_cell.length_b   1.000
_cell.length_c   1.000
_cell.angle_alpha   90.00
_cell.angle_beta   90.00
_cell.angle_gamma   90.00
#
_symmetry.space_group_name_H-M   'P 1'
#
loop_
_entity.id
_entity.type
_entity.pdbx_description
1 polymer ?
#
loop_
_entity_poly.entity_id
_entity_poly.type
_entity_poly.pdbx_seq_one_letter_code
_entity_poly.pdbx_strand_id
1 'polypeptide(L)'
;EKYGMDFPKREWSHRLSLRGSRRTHEGEIGHRISGAPRSTRRWASLRQHVSSSHDGSKPRVELLFNTSGSKASTPSSQPHTPNTPRTPHTPPIKKSNWEMARGSEIGVAPITGRESVTEAATNVGITQHTRKCALSRFLSSLCGSHHFKNLQVEMLYQRYFLRMNQSNMTHVLGLLVGLALALGLLLIMKLMLTGNQSLITLLQRPENLSLAITLVTCIVIYAALVAAISRPGMNEIWLAGVSGAVLVTLLALQVTLSIHLARLHEVGRENTSDTSFFSKSKDLRTGGPLAAALMVCFFIYMAYALLPIRLRHACIAGIVFSAAHLIGAFLLYPHYPSMMAHLLSSIVVVGGTNVAGALTHHPRELAQRQAFLETRQCVEARLTTQRENQQQERLLLSVLPRHVAMEMKADIAGKPKDTMFHKIYIQRHENVSILFADICGFTSLSDQCTAEELVRLLNELFARFDRLAAEHHCLRIKLLGDCYYCVSGLPEPRPDHAHCCVEMGLDMIDAITLVREVMAVNVNMRVGIHTGRVHCGVLGLRKWQFDVWSNDVTLANYMESGGIPGRVHITKETLDCLGEYYEVEEGRGGERNAYLKDHNISTYLIVPGDTFKGNITNSGIRKTFPANSNVSKEMRVMGHGSQHGKQTKLGFGETIEGEKDPEDEVNEYLMRAIDARSIDRLRAEHCTPFILTFRRPDVEEKYSRERDRMLSAYFVCSGFVYMVVVVAIAITLAGSVYFYVCTAISVLVIALVNGILLAEKNERVPKWVRSMALQIFENRIIAQSIASIVVFLTFITVLSPLITLIGNEACVNNNSLPFAEESSDEHPSVMRVPTKNINAPGICDYILFCDLFPVLVMLVMVTCAVYQILTSVFKVAVLSIVVACYLGVSIYQALNEDDVEPAGRWLAGVLVVFFMACLVAHSQHTEATYRLDFLWKLQATEEKEEMEHLKAYNQKLLANILPEHVAAHFLSTVNSDELYHEQCDFVCIMFASIPNFSEFYVELEANNEGVECLRLLNEIIADFDELLAEEQFKYIEKIKSTGATYMAASGLTKSTCDMRDYKHVIAMADYALRIREQLAYVNEHSFNNFRMRVGINIGPVVAGVIGARKPQYDIWGNAVNVASRMDSTGVLDGIQVTQEVRDILITKGYPLTCRGTIQVKGKGSMITYFLDGPRDNTKSNQMDITKTNSNNNTDATEKTVINNSSGAV
;
A
#
# COMPACT_ATOMS: atom_id res chain seq x y z
N GLU A 1 -48.23 -17.82 32.97
CA GLU A 1 -47.81 -19.22 32.77
C GLU A 1 -47.84 -19.51 31.27
N LYS A 2 -46.67 -19.43 30.62
CA LYS A 2 -45.79 -20.54 30.20
C LYS A 2 -46.10 -21.03 28.77
N TYR A 3 -45.11 -20.77 27.90
CA TYR A 3 -44.90 -21.20 26.51
C TYR A 3 -45.57 -20.42 25.38
N GLY A 4 -44.86 -19.40 24.88
CA GLY A 4 -45.01 -18.85 23.54
C GLY A 4 -43.78 -19.19 22.69
N MET A 5 -43.98 -19.96 21.62
CA MET A 5 -43.09 -19.99 20.46
C MET A 5 -43.90 -19.47 19.27
N ASP A 6 -43.64 -18.24 18.85
CA ASP A 6 -44.19 -17.67 17.62
C ASP A 6 -43.05 -17.44 16.61
N PHE A 7 -43.16 -18.12 15.48
CA PHE A 7 -42.43 -17.82 14.24
C PHE A 7 -43.10 -16.62 13.55
N PRO A 8 -42.37 -15.57 13.12
CA PRO A 8 -42.97 -14.55 12.27
C PRO A 8 -42.89 -14.95 10.80
N LYS A 9 -44.07 -15.10 10.19
CA LYS A 9 -44.31 -15.07 8.74
C LYS A 9 -43.81 -13.74 8.16
N ARG A 10 -42.98 -13.79 7.11
CA ARG A 10 -42.64 -12.63 6.28
C ARG A 10 -43.64 -12.53 5.14
N GLU A 11 -44.55 -11.57 5.21
CA GLU A 11 -45.34 -11.12 4.07
C GLU A 11 -44.55 -10.09 3.25
N TRP A 12 -44.37 -10.40 1.97
CA TRP A 12 -43.95 -9.46 0.93
C TRP A 12 -45.20 -8.94 0.23
N SER A 13 -45.51 -7.65 0.34
CA SER A 13 -46.20 -6.89 -0.70
C SER A 13 -46.24 -5.40 -0.36
N HIS A 14 -46.31 -4.59 -1.42
CA HIS A 14 -46.43 -3.13 -1.44
C HIS A 14 -45.17 -2.29 -1.22
N ARG A 15 -44.50 -1.96 -2.33
CA ARG A 15 -44.26 -0.56 -2.76
C ARG A 15 -43.78 -0.53 -4.22
N LEU A 16 -44.73 -0.46 -5.14
CA LEU A 16 -44.57 0.05 -6.50
C LEU A 16 -45.72 1.04 -6.73
N SER A 17 -45.43 2.33 -6.68
CA SER A 17 -46.21 3.37 -7.35
C SER A 17 -45.45 4.69 -7.22
N LEU A 18 -44.94 5.19 -8.34
CA LEU A 18 -45.12 6.57 -8.82
C LEU A 18 -44.16 6.79 -10.00
N ARG A 19 -44.70 6.56 -11.20
CA ARG A 19 -44.16 7.00 -12.48
C ARG A 19 -45.17 8.00 -13.05
N GLY A 20 -44.73 9.22 -13.33
CA GLY A 20 -45.60 10.22 -13.96
C GLY A 20 -44.88 11.53 -14.29
N SER A 21 -44.65 11.72 -15.59
CA SER A 21 -44.42 12.99 -16.29
C SER A 21 -42.99 13.58 -16.35
N ARG A 22 -42.28 13.26 -17.43
CA ARG A 22 -41.38 14.20 -18.10
C ARG A 22 -41.70 14.19 -19.60
N ARG A 23 -42.28 15.30 -20.08
CA ARG A 23 -42.39 15.65 -21.49
C ARG A 23 -41.13 16.42 -21.92
N THR A 24 -40.48 15.89 -22.95
CA THR A 24 -39.86 16.53 -24.11
C THR A 24 -39.45 18.01 -24.05
N HIS A 25 -38.17 18.28 -24.35
CA HIS A 25 -37.78 19.33 -25.30
C HIS A 25 -36.46 18.95 -25.97
N GLU A 26 -36.48 18.84 -27.30
CA GLU A 26 -35.33 18.78 -28.20
C GLU A 26 -34.91 20.19 -28.64
N GLY A 27 -33.62 20.32 -29.00
CA GLY A 27 -33.11 21.24 -30.03
C GLY A 27 -32.72 22.65 -29.59
N GLU A 28 -31.42 22.96 -29.55
CA GLU A 28 -30.74 23.75 -30.59
C GLU A 28 -29.28 24.10 -30.23
N ILE A 29 -28.47 24.19 -31.29
CA ILE A 29 -27.03 24.46 -31.34
C ILE A 29 -26.81 25.97 -31.51
N GLY A 30 -25.84 26.57 -30.81
CA GLY A 30 -25.49 27.98 -31.01
C GLY A 30 -24.21 28.45 -30.29
N HIS A 31 -23.39 29.21 -31.02
CA HIS A 31 -21.99 29.59 -30.79
C HIS A 31 -21.73 30.77 -29.80
N ARG A 32 -20.49 30.80 -29.27
CA ARG A 32 -19.58 31.96 -28.99
C ARG A 32 -19.70 32.85 -27.71
N ILE A 33 -18.54 32.88 -26.99
CA ILE A 33 -17.69 34.02 -26.53
C ILE A 33 -18.07 34.87 -25.27
N SER A 34 -17.09 34.89 -24.34
CA SER A 34 -16.68 35.94 -23.37
C SER A 34 -17.54 36.29 -22.14
N GLY A 35 -16.86 36.53 -21.00
CA GLY A 35 -17.36 37.40 -19.92
C GLY A 35 -17.13 36.90 -18.51
N ALA A 36 -16.18 37.53 -17.80
CA ALA A 36 -15.83 37.34 -16.40
C ALA A 36 -16.97 37.75 -15.41
N PRO A 37 -16.83 37.46 -14.09
CA PRO A 37 -17.92 37.08 -13.20
C PRO A 37 -18.48 38.21 -12.32
N ARG A 38 -19.74 38.10 -11.87
CA ARG A 38 -20.22 38.79 -10.66
C ARG A 38 -21.27 38.00 -9.87
N SER A 39 -21.02 37.95 -8.56
CA SER A 39 -21.89 37.45 -7.49
C SER A 39 -23.18 38.26 -7.33
N THR A 40 -24.23 37.66 -6.76
CA THR A 40 -24.96 38.26 -5.61
C THR A 40 -25.82 37.24 -4.86
N ARG A 41 -25.85 37.43 -3.54
CA ARG A 41 -26.58 36.73 -2.47
C ARG A 41 -28.08 37.11 -2.38
N ARG A 42 -28.76 36.33 -1.51
CA ARG A 42 -30.03 36.53 -0.74
C ARG A 42 -31.24 35.87 -1.40
N TRP A 43 -32.13 35.16 -0.71
CA TRP A 43 -32.68 35.22 0.66
C TRP A 43 -32.94 33.76 1.17
N ALA A 44 -32.65 33.33 2.40
CA ALA A 44 -33.19 33.67 3.73
C ALA A 44 -34.66 33.25 4.00
N SER A 45 -34.82 32.40 5.04
CA SER A 45 -35.95 32.29 5.98
C SER A 45 -37.21 31.49 5.58
N LEU A 46 -37.52 30.40 6.32
CA LEU A 46 -38.54 30.39 7.39
C LEU A 46 -38.72 29.00 8.10
N ARG A 47 -38.63 29.04 9.44
CA ARG A 47 -39.31 28.31 10.56
C ARG A 47 -39.61 26.80 10.45
N GLN A 48 -39.18 25.95 11.38
CA GLN A 48 -39.58 25.77 12.80
C GLN A 48 -41.08 25.44 13.05
N HIS A 49 -41.32 24.21 13.54
CA HIS A 49 -42.26 23.74 14.58
C HIS A 49 -41.90 22.25 14.82
N VAL A 50 -41.40 21.72 15.95
CA VAL A 50 -41.74 21.73 17.39
C VAL A 50 -42.95 20.86 17.77
N SER A 51 -42.68 19.98 18.76
CA SER A 51 -43.54 19.23 19.71
C SER A 51 -44.05 17.85 19.27
N SER A 52 -44.18 16.80 20.10
CA SER A 52 -43.74 16.44 21.46
C SER A 52 -44.44 15.12 21.84
N SER A 53 -43.81 14.20 22.59
CA SER A 53 -44.44 13.49 23.73
C SER A 53 -43.50 12.48 24.42
N HIS A 54 -43.58 12.47 25.75
CA HIS A 54 -42.87 11.72 26.78
C HIS A 54 -43.28 10.25 26.96
N ASP A 55 -42.34 9.41 27.44
CA ASP A 55 -42.33 8.58 28.67
C ASP A 55 -41.18 7.55 28.55
N GLY A 56 -40.39 7.12 29.53
CA GLY A 56 -40.32 7.31 30.97
C GLY A 56 -39.78 6.02 31.61
N SER A 57 -38.48 5.93 31.95
CA SER A 57 -37.95 5.05 33.03
C SER A 57 -36.44 5.22 33.28
N LYS A 58 -36.10 5.47 34.55
CA LYS A 58 -34.77 5.70 35.15
C LYS A 58 -33.85 4.47 35.12
N PRO A 59 -32.52 4.63 35.35
CA PRO A 59 -31.76 3.68 36.14
C PRO A 59 -31.19 4.27 37.44
N ARG A 60 -31.13 3.40 38.45
CA ARG A 60 -30.69 3.59 39.83
C ARG A 60 -29.16 3.62 39.93
N VAL A 61 -28.66 4.41 40.88
CA VAL A 61 -27.29 4.42 41.40
C VAL A 61 -27.20 3.42 42.55
N GLU A 62 -26.18 2.55 42.54
CA GLU A 62 -25.75 1.80 43.73
C GLU A 62 -24.23 1.95 43.90
N LEU A 63 -23.88 2.65 44.98
CA LEU A 63 -22.58 2.70 45.63
C LEU A 63 -22.47 1.50 46.56
N LEU A 64 -21.32 0.82 46.60
CA LEU A 64 -20.86 0.10 47.79
C LEU A 64 -19.32 0.11 47.87
N PHE A 65 -18.85 0.49 49.05
CA PHE A 65 -17.48 0.71 49.51
C PHE A 65 -16.85 -0.55 50.13
N ASN A 66 -15.51 -0.53 50.23
CA ASN A 66 -14.63 -1.13 51.26
C ASN A 66 -14.39 -2.67 51.21
N THR A 67 -13.22 -3.26 51.55
CA THR A 67 -12.03 -2.80 52.32
C THR A 67 -10.86 -3.81 52.25
N SER A 68 -9.62 -3.27 52.24
CA SER A 68 -8.38 -3.62 53.01
C SER A 68 -7.88 -5.05 53.29
N GLY A 69 -6.55 -5.20 53.15
CA GLY A 69 -5.67 -6.10 53.92
C GLY A 69 -4.28 -6.22 53.27
N SER A 70 -3.36 -5.25 53.39
CA SER A 70 -2.33 -5.00 54.43
C SER A 70 -1.18 -6.02 54.53
N LYS A 71 0.05 -5.47 54.51
CA LYS A 71 1.35 -5.87 55.12
C LYS A 71 2.47 -6.02 54.08
N ALA A 72 3.73 -5.62 54.30
CA ALA A 72 4.41 -4.72 55.24
C ALA A 72 5.87 -4.56 54.71
N SER A 73 6.57 -3.53 55.17
CA SER A 73 7.85 -3.02 54.67
C SER A 73 9.12 -3.49 55.43
N THR A 74 10.28 -3.46 54.73
CA THR A 74 11.67 -3.16 55.17
C THR A 74 12.48 -4.22 56.00
N PRO A 75 13.82 -4.09 56.19
CA PRO A 75 14.96 -4.04 55.23
C PRO A 75 16.19 -4.90 55.69
N SER A 76 17.18 -5.25 54.83
CA SER A 76 18.56 -5.60 55.31
C SER A 76 19.66 -5.72 54.21
N SER A 77 20.71 -4.91 54.38
CA SER A 77 22.17 -5.09 54.18
C SER A 77 22.80 -6.29 53.43
N GLN A 78 23.57 -5.97 52.35
CA GLN A 78 24.96 -6.32 51.92
C GLN A 78 25.75 -7.56 52.46
N PRO A 79 26.92 -7.96 51.89
CA PRO A 79 27.53 -7.79 50.54
C PRO A 79 28.14 -9.10 49.94
N HIS A 80 28.57 -9.13 48.66
CA HIS A 80 29.79 -9.82 48.17
C HIS A 80 30.06 -9.47 46.67
N THR A 81 31.29 -9.02 46.40
CA THR A 81 31.97 -8.79 45.10
C THR A 81 33.05 -9.86 44.88
N PRO A 82 33.86 -9.88 43.78
CA PRO A 82 33.64 -9.54 42.36
C PRO A 82 34.15 -10.66 41.41
N ASN A 83 33.81 -10.59 40.10
CA ASN A 83 34.71 -10.98 39.00
C ASN A 83 34.17 -10.43 37.66
N THR A 84 34.92 -9.52 37.06
CA THR A 84 34.78 -8.90 35.72
C THR A 84 35.42 -9.76 34.61
N PRO A 85 35.34 -9.39 33.31
CA PRO A 85 34.21 -8.87 32.53
C PRO A 85 34.06 -9.61 31.17
N ARG A 86 32.86 -9.63 30.59
CA ARG A 86 32.70 -9.81 29.13
C ARG A 86 31.73 -8.77 28.58
N THR A 87 32.18 -8.13 27.52
CA THR A 87 31.54 -7.12 26.69
C THR A 87 30.14 -7.55 26.20
N PRO A 88 29.15 -6.64 26.16
CA PRO A 88 28.01 -6.80 25.27
C PRO A 88 28.20 -5.91 24.03
N HIS A 89 28.42 -6.59 22.91
CA HIS A 89 28.38 -6.04 21.58
C HIS A 89 27.01 -5.44 21.25
N THR A 90 27.04 -4.31 20.54
CA THR A 90 26.09 -3.84 19.52
C THR A 90 24.94 -4.80 19.17
N PRO A 91 23.67 -4.37 19.24
CA PRO A 91 22.57 -5.12 18.64
C PRO A 91 22.72 -5.11 17.11
N PRO A 92 22.47 -6.23 16.41
CA PRO A 92 22.67 -6.32 14.98
C PRO A 92 21.57 -5.60 14.22
N ILE A 93 22.01 -4.85 13.20
CA ILE A 93 21.24 -4.31 12.09
C ILE A 93 20.41 -5.45 11.48
N LYS A 94 19.07 -5.34 11.54
CA LYS A 94 18.16 -6.19 10.78
C LYS A 94 18.38 -5.92 9.29
N LYS A 95 19.10 -6.81 8.61
CA LYS A 95 19.11 -6.88 7.15
C LYS A 95 17.70 -7.20 6.65
N SER A 96 17.26 -6.44 5.64
CA SER A 96 16.06 -6.68 4.87
C SER A 96 16.11 -8.06 4.21
N ASN A 97 15.15 -8.93 4.55
CA ASN A 97 14.92 -10.17 3.82
C ASN A 97 14.18 -9.84 2.52
N TRP A 98 14.89 -9.52 1.43
CA TRP A 98 14.47 -9.76 0.03
C TRP A 98 15.67 -9.50 -0.91
N GLU A 99 16.74 -10.28 -0.78
CA GLU A 99 17.75 -10.38 -1.85
C GLU A 99 17.33 -11.50 -2.81
N MET A 100 16.90 -11.06 -3.99
CA MET A 100 16.59 -11.86 -5.17
C MET A 100 17.85 -12.63 -5.59
N ALA A 101 17.73 -13.95 -5.69
CA ALA A 101 18.81 -14.87 -6.01
C ALA A 101 19.51 -14.53 -7.34
N ARG A 102 20.81 -14.20 -7.27
CA ARG A 102 21.75 -14.37 -8.40
C ARG A 102 22.36 -15.77 -8.32
N GLY A 103 22.47 -16.41 -9.48
CA GLY A 103 22.75 -17.84 -9.63
C GLY A 103 24.18 -18.29 -9.33
N SER A 104 24.24 -19.56 -8.91
CA SER A 104 25.25 -20.61 -9.17
C SER A 104 26.75 -20.27 -9.04
N GLU A 105 27.41 -20.87 -8.05
CA GLU A 105 28.43 -21.92 -8.27
C GLU A 105 28.83 -22.62 -6.93
N ILE A 106 28.71 -23.96 -6.93
CA ILE A 106 29.56 -25.01 -6.30
C ILE A 106 29.87 -24.94 -4.78
N GLY A 107 29.46 -25.98 -4.02
CA GLY A 107 30.17 -26.39 -2.78
C GLY A 107 29.34 -26.99 -1.64
N VAL A 108 29.36 -28.32 -1.55
CA VAL A 108 28.85 -29.27 -0.54
C VAL A 108 29.03 -28.88 0.95
N ALA A 109 27.95 -28.98 1.77
CA ALA A 109 27.82 -29.78 3.03
C ALA A 109 26.72 -29.22 3.99
N PRO A 110 25.94 -30.06 4.70
CA PRO A 110 24.76 -29.62 5.46
C PRO A 110 25.07 -29.38 6.95
N ILE A 111 24.59 -28.25 7.51
CA ILE A 111 24.53 -28.05 8.96
C ILE A 111 23.09 -27.72 9.35
N THR A 112 22.63 -28.48 10.33
CA THR A 112 21.32 -28.50 10.98
C THR A 112 21.05 -27.24 11.80
N GLY A 113 19.82 -26.71 11.71
CA GLY A 113 19.27 -25.74 12.66
C GLY A 113 18.54 -24.60 11.95
N ARG A 114 17.22 -24.72 11.78
CA ARG A 114 16.38 -23.58 11.36
C ARG A 114 15.19 -23.49 12.30
N GLU A 115 15.26 -22.49 13.18
CA GLU A 115 14.15 -21.95 13.96
C GLU A 115 13.06 -21.46 12.99
N SER A 116 11.82 -21.81 13.33
CA SER A 116 10.62 -21.40 12.62
C SER A 116 10.16 -20.06 13.15
N VAL A 117 10.28 -19.02 12.32
CA VAL A 117 9.61 -17.74 12.55
C VAL A 117 8.13 -17.93 12.25
N THR A 118 7.32 -17.87 13.30
CA THR A 118 5.87 -17.87 13.26
C THR A 118 5.38 -16.48 12.89
N GLU A 119 4.82 -16.33 11.68
CA GLU A 119 4.07 -15.13 11.31
C GLU A 119 2.67 -15.15 11.93
N ALA A 120 2.30 -14.01 12.49
CA ALA A 120 1.08 -13.75 13.24
C ALA A 120 -0.17 -13.80 12.34
N ALA A 121 -0.93 -14.88 12.46
CA ALA A 121 -2.34 -14.90 12.09
C ALA A 121 -3.18 -14.41 13.27
N THR A 122 -3.64 -13.16 13.22
CA THR A 122 -4.56 -12.59 14.21
C THR A 122 -5.99 -13.11 14.00
N ASN A 123 -6.46 -13.81 15.04
CA ASN A 123 -7.84 -13.90 15.54
C ASN A 123 -8.97 -14.24 14.55
N VAL A 124 -9.26 -15.54 14.43
CA VAL A 124 -10.64 -16.03 14.33
C VAL A 124 -10.89 -16.92 15.55
N GLY A 125 -11.86 -16.51 16.38
CA GLY A 125 -12.23 -17.18 17.62
C GLY A 125 -12.51 -18.67 17.42
N ILE A 126 -11.92 -19.46 18.32
CA ILE A 126 -12.12 -20.89 18.46
C ILE A 126 -13.54 -21.11 19.00
N THR A 127 -14.46 -21.53 18.15
CA THR A 127 -15.58 -22.37 18.57
C THR A 127 -15.28 -23.80 18.17
N GLN A 128 -15.13 -24.67 19.18
CA GLN A 128 -14.97 -26.12 19.05
C GLN A 128 -15.89 -26.69 17.97
N HIS A 129 -15.32 -27.21 16.88
CA HIS A 129 -16.06 -27.96 15.88
C HIS A 129 -15.60 -29.42 15.84
N THR A 130 -16.52 -30.28 16.28
CA THR A 130 -16.63 -31.71 15.98
C THR A 130 -16.13 -32.07 14.58
N ARG A 131 -15.35 -33.15 14.47
CA ARG A 131 -14.82 -33.73 13.22
C ARG A 131 -15.94 -34.07 12.23
N LYS A 132 -16.35 -33.10 11.40
CA LYS A 132 -17.17 -33.36 10.22
C LYS A 132 -16.28 -33.73 9.02
N CYS A 133 -16.71 -34.75 8.28
CA CYS A 133 -16.06 -35.28 7.08
C CYS A 133 -15.68 -34.16 6.09
N ALA A 134 -14.54 -34.27 5.38
CA ALA A 134 -14.06 -33.24 4.46
C ALA A 134 -15.10 -32.88 3.37
N LEU A 135 -15.87 -33.87 2.92
CA LEU A 135 -17.00 -33.70 2.01
C LEU A 135 -18.13 -32.84 2.61
N SER A 136 -18.44 -33.03 3.90
CA SER A 136 -19.45 -32.24 4.61
C SER A 136 -19.01 -30.78 4.78
N ARG A 137 -17.71 -30.54 5.01
CA ARG A 137 -17.15 -29.17 5.04
C ARG A 137 -17.22 -28.51 3.66
N PHE A 138 -16.83 -29.23 2.60
CA PHE A 138 -16.92 -28.75 1.22
C PHE A 138 -18.37 -28.44 0.81
N LEU A 139 -19.32 -29.34 1.09
CA LEU A 139 -20.75 -29.11 0.84
C LEU A 139 -21.33 -27.95 1.67
N SER A 140 -20.91 -27.80 2.93
CA SER A 140 -21.31 -26.65 3.74
C SER A 140 -20.70 -25.33 3.23
N SER A 141 -19.50 -25.38 2.65
CA SER A 141 -18.81 -24.26 2.02
C SER A 141 -19.47 -23.84 0.71
N LEU A 142 -19.90 -24.80 -0.11
CA LEU A 142 -20.68 -24.57 -1.34
C LEU A 142 -22.02 -23.87 -1.03
N CYS A 143 -22.61 -24.18 0.12
CA CYS A 143 -23.84 -23.56 0.61
C CYS A 143 -23.62 -22.25 1.38
N GLY A 144 -22.39 -21.87 1.71
CA GLY A 144 -22.05 -20.59 2.34
C GLY A 144 -21.99 -19.43 1.33
N SER A 145 -22.41 -18.22 1.71
CA SER A 145 -22.17 -17.03 0.88
C SER A 145 -20.84 -16.46 1.31
N HIS A 146 -19.85 -16.54 0.44
CA HIS A 146 -18.64 -15.75 0.60
C HIS A 146 -19.02 -14.28 0.37
N HIS A 147 -19.04 -13.51 1.44
CA HIS A 147 -19.23 -12.07 1.44
C HIS A 147 -18.10 -11.47 2.28
N PHE A 148 -17.51 -10.36 1.84
CA PHE A 148 -16.52 -9.66 2.64
C PHE A 148 -17.16 -9.15 3.93
N LYS A 149 -16.48 -9.21 5.07
CA LYS A 149 -17.08 -8.73 6.33
C LYS A 149 -17.48 -7.24 6.27
N ASN A 150 -16.77 -6.44 5.46
CA ASN A 150 -17.08 -5.04 5.20
C ASN A 150 -18.01 -4.91 3.96
N LEU A 151 -19.18 -4.29 4.14
CA LEU A 151 -20.19 -4.10 3.11
C LEU A 151 -19.73 -3.16 1.99
N GLN A 152 -18.95 -2.12 2.29
CA GLN A 152 -18.43 -1.21 1.26
C GLN A 152 -17.47 -1.94 0.32
N VAL A 153 -16.64 -2.81 0.86
CA VAL A 153 -15.68 -3.62 0.10
C VAL A 153 -16.41 -4.63 -0.79
N GLU A 154 -17.50 -5.22 -0.30
CA GLU A 154 -18.35 -6.07 -1.14
C GLU A 154 -19.01 -5.26 -2.27
N MET A 155 -19.57 -4.08 -2.00
CA MET A 155 -20.17 -3.24 -3.05
C MET A 155 -19.13 -2.84 -4.11
N LEU A 156 -17.90 -2.55 -3.68
CA LEU A 156 -16.80 -2.20 -4.57
C LEU A 156 -16.33 -3.39 -5.41
N TYR A 157 -16.22 -4.58 -4.79
CA TYR A 157 -15.96 -5.83 -5.50
C TYR A 157 -17.07 -6.15 -6.51
N GLN A 158 -18.34 -5.95 -6.15
CA GLN A 158 -19.48 -6.17 -7.05
C GLN A 158 -19.39 -5.26 -8.27
N ARG A 159 -19.02 -3.99 -8.07
CA ARG A 159 -18.81 -3.04 -9.18
C ARG A 159 -17.61 -3.41 -10.05
N TYR A 160 -16.51 -3.84 -9.45
CA TYR A 160 -15.34 -4.38 -10.15
C TYR A 160 -15.71 -5.61 -10.99
N PHE A 161 -16.40 -6.58 -10.38
CA PHE A 161 -16.88 -7.80 -11.00
C PHE A 161 -17.85 -7.52 -12.16
N LEU A 162 -18.75 -6.54 -11.99
CA LEU A 162 -19.69 -6.11 -13.03
C LEU A 162 -18.94 -5.57 -14.26
N ARG A 163 -18.02 -4.61 -14.06
CA ARG A 163 -17.25 -4.02 -15.17
C ARG A 163 -16.38 -5.07 -15.87
N MET A 164 -15.74 -5.94 -15.11
CA MET A 164 -14.91 -7.02 -15.66
C MET A 164 -15.72 -7.98 -16.54
N ASN A 165 -16.95 -8.32 -16.13
CA ASN A 165 -17.79 -9.28 -16.84
C ASN A 165 -18.69 -8.66 -17.91
N GLN A 166 -18.80 -7.33 -18.01
CA GLN A 166 -19.65 -6.65 -19.00
C GLN A 166 -19.23 -7.00 -20.43
N SER A 167 -17.94 -6.85 -20.74
CA SER A 167 -17.37 -7.20 -22.04
C SER A 167 -17.55 -8.70 -22.34
N ASN A 168 -17.25 -9.56 -21.36
CA ASN A 168 -17.44 -11.01 -21.49
C ASN A 168 -18.90 -11.41 -21.80
N MET A 169 -19.87 -10.79 -21.12
CA MET A 169 -21.29 -11.08 -21.36
C MET A 169 -21.73 -10.74 -22.79
N THR A 170 -21.19 -9.66 -23.38
CA THR A 170 -21.48 -9.35 -24.80
C THR A 170 -20.94 -10.42 -25.75
N HIS A 171 -19.75 -10.96 -25.50
CA HIS A 171 -19.18 -12.07 -26.28
C HIS A 171 -19.99 -13.36 -26.10
N VAL A 172 -20.40 -13.69 -24.88
CA VAL A 172 -21.23 -14.87 -24.58
C VAL A 172 -22.59 -14.79 -25.27
N LEU A 173 -23.26 -13.64 -25.21
CA LEU A 173 -24.53 -13.44 -25.92
C LEU A 173 -24.35 -13.54 -27.44
N GLY A 174 -23.27 -12.98 -27.99
CA GLY A 174 -22.93 -13.13 -29.41
C GLY A 174 -22.75 -14.60 -29.82
N LEU A 175 -22.04 -15.38 -29.01
CA LEU A 175 -21.91 -16.84 -29.22
C LEU A 175 -23.28 -17.53 -29.19
N LEU A 176 -24.13 -17.23 -28.20
CA LEU A 176 -25.48 -17.82 -28.09
C LEU A 176 -26.39 -17.48 -29.28
N VAL A 177 -26.28 -16.28 -29.85
CA VAL A 177 -26.95 -15.92 -31.12
C VAL A 177 -26.41 -16.79 -32.25
N GLY A 178 -25.09 -16.98 -32.33
CA GLY A 178 -24.45 -17.87 -33.31
C GLY A 178 -24.95 -19.32 -33.21
N LEU A 179 -25.11 -19.86 -31.99
CA LEU A 179 -25.68 -21.20 -31.78
C LEU A 179 -27.13 -21.29 -32.27
N ALA A 180 -27.96 -20.31 -31.92
CA ALA A 180 -29.37 -20.31 -32.34
C ALA A 180 -29.50 -20.23 -33.87
N LEU A 181 -28.65 -19.45 -34.54
CA LEU A 181 -28.58 -19.39 -36.00
C LEU A 181 -28.11 -20.70 -36.62
N ALA A 182 -27.07 -21.34 -36.06
CA ALA A 182 -26.56 -22.63 -36.54
C ALA A 182 -27.61 -23.75 -36.41
N LEU A 183 -28.31 -23.81 -35.26
CA LEU A 183 -29.42 -24.74 -35.04
C LEU A 183 -30.60 -24.46 -35.99
N GLY A 184 -30.90 -23.19 -36.26
CA GLY A 184 -31.92 -22.80 -37.23
C GLY A 184 -31.56 -23.21 -38.66
N LEU A 185 -30.29 -23.06 -39.06
CA LEU A 185 -29.81 -23.45 -40.38
C LEU A 185 -29.82 -24.98 -40.55
N LEU A 186 -29.45 -25.73 -39.51
CA LEU A 186 -29.60 -27.20 -39.50
C LEU A 186 -31.05 -27.64 -39.64
N LEU A 187 -31.98 -26.96 -38.95
CA LEU A 187 -33.41 -27.24 -39.07
C LEU A 187 -33.88 -26.99 -40.51
N ILE A 188 -33.48 -25.89 -41.14
CA ILE A 188 -33.81 -25.58 -42.54
C ILE A 188 -33.21 -26.62 -43.50
N MET A 189 -31.94 -26.99 -43.32
CA MET A 189 -31.27 -27.99 -44.15
C MET A 189 -31.96 -29.36 -44.06
N LYS A 190 -32.33 -29.78 -42.84
CA LYS A 190 -33.11 -30.99 -42.62
C LYS A 190 -34.43 -30.94 -43.39
N LEU A 191 -35.18 -29.84 -43.25
CA LEU A 191 -36.47 -29.65 -43.94
C LEU A 191 -36.34 -29.67 -45.47
N MET A 192 -35.21 -29.20 -46.02
CA MET A 192 -34.94 -29.24 -47.46
C MET A 192 -34.55 -30.64 -47.96
N LEU A 193 -33.83 -31.44 -47.16
CA LEU A 193 -33.38 -32.78 -47.54
C LEU A 193 -34.50 -33.84 -47.47
N THR A 194 -35.58 -33.64 -46.71
CA THR A 194 -36.65 -34.64 -46.48
C THR A 194 -37.71 -34.72 -47.60
N GLY A 195 -37.32 -34.54 -48.87
CA GLY A 195 -38.14 -34.14 -50.02
C GLY A 195 -39.54 -34.77 -50.30
N ASN A 196 -40.22 -34.08 -51.23
CA ASN A 196 -41.56 -34.27 -51.87
C ASN A 196 -42.80 -33.58 -51.27
N GLN A 197 -42.74 -32.90 -50.13
CA GLN A 197 -43.83 -32.04 -49.65
C GLN A 197 -43.43 -30.56 -49.60
N SER A 198 -44.41 -29.65 -49.66
CA SER A 198 -44.15 -28.21 -49.57
C SER A 198 -43.46 -27.86 -48.24
N LEU A 199 -42.49 -26.93 -48.28
CA LEU A 199 -41.73 -26.53 -47.08
C LEU A 199 -42.66 -26.02 -45.95
N ILE A 200 -43.80 -25.41 -46.32
CA ILE A 200 -44.82 -24.90 -45.40
C ILE A 200 -45.50 -26.05 -44.65
N THR A 201 -45.84 -27.15 -45.32
CA THR A 201 -46.49 -28.31 -44.69
C THR A 201 -45.56 -29.05 -43.72
N LEU A 202 -44.26 -29.08 -44.01
CA LEU A 202 -43.25 -29.73 -43.15
C LEU A 202 -42.90 -28.85 -41.93
N LEU A 203 -42.93 -27.52 -42.09
CA LEU A 203 -42.75 -26.56 -41.01
C LEU A 203 -43.98 -26.47 -40.08
N GLN A 204 -45.19 -26.69 -40.61
CA GLN A 204 -46.43 -26.71 -39.82
C GLN A 204 -46.54 -27.90 -38.86
N ARG A 205 -45.63 -28.89 -38.94
CA ARG A 205 -45.57 -29.94 -37.93
C ARG A 205 -45.26 -29.34 -36.55
N PRO A 206 -46.00 -29.73 -35.50
CA PRO A 206 -45.94 -29.07 -34.20
C PRO A 206 -44.53 -29.04 -33.59
N GLU A 207 -43.72 -30.08 -33.78
CA GLU A 207 -42.35 -30.18 -33.27
C GLU A 207 -41.34 -29.29 -34.00
N ASN A 208 -41.48 -29.10 -35.31
CA ASN A 208 -40.62 -28.22 -36.10
C ASN A 208 -41.01 -26.76 -35.85
N LEU A 209 -42.31 -26.48 -35.76
CA LEU A 209 -42.84 -25.17 -35.45
C LEU A 209 -42.44 -24.70 -34.04
N SER A 210 -42.53 -25.58 -33.03
CA SER A 210 -42.15 -25.23 -31.67
C SER A 210 -40.67 -24.88 -31.55
N LEU A 211 -39.79 -25.62 -32.24
CA LEU A 211 -38.35 -25.36 -32.24
C LEU A 211 -37.99 -24.09 -33.03
N ALA A 212 -38.64 -23.86 -34.17
CA ALA A 212 -38.43 -22.64 -34.95
C ALA A 212 -38.84 -21.37 -34.18
N ILE A 213 -40.00 -21.41 -33.50
CA ILE A 213 -40.47 -20.31 -32.65
C ILE A 213 -39.48 -20.05 -31.51
N THR A 214 -39.03 -21.10 -30.79
CA THR A 214 -38.09 -20.89 -29.69
C THR A 214 -36.75 -20.33 -30.17
N LEU A 215 -36.21 -20.80 -31.29
CA LEU A 215 -34.97 -20.26 -31.86
C LEU A 215 -35.09 -18.78 -32.23
N VAL A 216 -36.19 -18.37 -32.89
CA VAL A 216 -36.43 -16.96 -33.24
C VAL A 216 -36.57 -16.10 -31.98
N THR A 217 -37.32 -16.57 -30.98
CA THR A 217 -37.46 -15.83 -29.71
C THR A 217 -36.12 -15.67 -28.99
N CYS A 218 -35.28 -16.70 -28.96
CA CYS A 218 -33.93 -16.64 -28.39
C CYS A 218 -33.05 -15.60 -29.12
N ILE A 219 -33.06 -15.58 -30.45
CA ILE A 219 -32.28 -14.60 -31.24
C ILE A 219 -32.71 -13.17 -30.92
N VAL A 220 -34.02 -12.90 -30.89
CA VAL A 220 -34.56 -11.57 -30.58
C VAL A 220 -34.19 -11.13 -29.16
N ILE A 221 -34.36 -12.03 -28.17
CA ILE A 221 -34.02 -11.74 -26.77
C ILE A 221 -32.51 -11.47 -26.64
N TYR A 222 -31.65 -12.31 -27.20
CA TYR A 222 -30.20 -12.13 -27.10
C TYR A 222 -29.73 -10.85 -27.80
N ALA A 223 -30.25 -10.53 -28.99
CA ALA A 223 -29.93 -9.27 -29.68
C ALA A 223 -30.36 -8.03 -28.86
N ALA A 224 -31.54 -8.07 -28.24
CA ALA A 224 -32.00 -7.00 -27.36
C ALA A 224 -31.12 -6.86 -26.11
N LEU A 225 -30.68 -7.97 -25.51
CA LEU A 225 -29.77 -7.97 -24.36
C LEU A 225 -28.39 -7.39 -24.72
N VAL A 226 -27.83 -7.72 -25.89
CA VAL A 226 -26.56 -7.13 -26.37
C VAL A 226 -26.69 -5.61 -26.51
N ALA A 227 -27.78 -5.12 -27.11
CA ALA A 227 -28.04 -3.69 -27.26
C ALA A 227 -28.28 -2.97 -25.92
N ALA A 228 -28.77 -3.69 -24.90
CA ALA A 228 -28.93 -3.14 -23.54
C ALA A 228 -27.59 -3.03 -22.80
N ILE A 229 -26.72 -4.04 -22.93
CA ILE A 229 -25.42 -4.10 -22.23
C ILE A 229 -24.40 -3.11 -22.83
N SER A 230 -24.51 -2.80 -24.12
CA SER A 230 -23.63 -1.83 -24.77
C SER A 230 -23.85 -0.38 -24.31
N ARG A 231 -24.89 -0.10 -23.53
CA ARG A 231 -25.14 1.24 -22.96
C ARG A 231 -24.30 1.46 -21.67
N PRO A 232 -23.49 2.54 -21.59
CA PRO A 232 -22.50 2.74 -20.53
C PRO A 232 -23.03 3.14 -19.13
N GLY A 233 -24.26 2.78 -18.75
CA GLY A 233 -24.90 3.27 -17.50
C GLY A 233 -25.76 2.24 -16.76
N MET A 234 -25.50 0.95 -16.92
CA MET A 234 -26.34 -0.12 -16.35
C MET A 234 -25.93 -0.48 -14.91
N ASN A 235 -26.89 -0.46 -13.98
CA ASN A 235 -26.71 -0.83 -12.57
C ASN A 235 -26.66 -2.37 -12.35
N GLU A 236 -26.09 -2.80 -11.22
CA GLU A 236 -25.91 -4.20 -10.76
C GLU A 236 -27.15 -5.12 -10.95
N ILE A 237 -28.36 -4.59 -10.69
CA ILE A 237 -29.64 -5.31 -10.80
C ILE A 237 -29.89 -5.85 -12.22
N TRP A 238 -29.33 -5.19 -13.24
CA TRP A 238 -29.53 -5.58 -14.63
C TRP A 238 -28.68 -6.78 -15.06
N LEU A 239 -27.46 -6.98 -14.54
CA LEU A 239 -26.62 -8.11 -14.96
C LEU A 239 -27.18 -9.45 -14.45
N ALA A 240 -27.63 -9.49 -13.19
CA ALA A 240 -28.33 -10.64 -12.64
C ALA A 240 -29.64 -10.91 -13.40
N GLY A 241 -30.37 -9.85 -13.79
CA GLY A 241 -31.55 -9.95 -14.65
C GLY A 241 -31.24 -10.49 -16.04
N VAL A 242 -30.16 -10.04 -16.68
CA VAL A 242 -29.68 -10.54 -17.98
C VAL A 242 -29.31 -12.02 -17.89
N SER A 243 -28.50 -12.41 -16.89
CA SER A 243 -28.15 -13.83 -16.69
C SER A 243 -29.37 -14.69 -16.38
N GLY A 244 -30.34 -14.18 -15.61
CA GLY A 244 -31.62 -14.84 -15.38
C GLY A 244 -32.44 -15.03 -16.66
N ALA A 245 -32.52 -14.00 -17.52
CA ALA A 245 -33.17 -14.10 -18.83
C ALA A 245 -32.51 -15.16 -19.72
N VAL A 246 -31.17 -15.18 -19.76
CA VAL A 246 -30.41 -16.21 -20.50
C VAL A 246 -30.69 -17.61 -19.95
N LEU A 247 -30.74 -17.81 -18.63
CA LEU A 247 -31.05 -19.11 -18.03
C LEU A 247 -32.45 -19.61 -18.41
N VAL A 248 -33.45 -18.72 -18.42
CA VAL A 248 -34.83 -19.06 -18.81
C VAL A 248 -34.91 -19.43 -20.29
N THR A 249 -34.26 -18.68 -21.18
CA THR A 249 -34.25 -19.00 -22.62
C THR A 249 -33.50 -20.29 -22.91
N LEU A 250 -32.40 -20.57 -22.20
CA LEU A 250 -31.69 -21.85 -22.31
C LEU A 250 -32.54 -23.04 -21.82
N LEU A 251 -33.32 -22.87 -20.74
CA LEU A 251 -34.24 -23.91 -20.27
C LEU A 251 -35.37 -24.16 -21.28
N ALA A 252 -35.94 -23.11 -21.87
CA ALA A 252 -36.95 -23.24 -22.92
C ALA A 252 -36.39 -23.95 -24.17
N LEU A 253 -35.15 -23.61 -24.56
CA LEU A 253 -34.45 -24.27 -25.65
C LEU A 253 -34.17 -25.74 -25.34
N GLN A 254 -33.74 -26.08 -24.12
CA GLN A 254 -33.56 -27.47 -23.67
C GLN A 254 -34.84 -28.29 -23.82
N VAL A 255 -35.96 -27.79 -23.29
CA VAL A 255 -37.23 -28.51 -23.30
C VAL A 255 -37.74 -28.72 -24.73
N THR A 256 -37.72 -27.67 -25.56
CA THR A 256 -38.18 -27.78 -26.95
C THR A 256 -37.29 -28.67 -27.81
N LEU A 257 -35.98 -28.64 -27.60
CA LEU A 257 -35.04 -29.54 -28.28
C LEU A 257 -35.20 -31.00 -27.83
N SER A 258 -35.47 -31.23 -26.55
CA SER A 258 -35.75 -32.59 -26.01
C SER A 258 -37.04 -33.17 -26.60
N ILE A 259 -38.09 -32.35 -26.75
CA ILE A 259 -39.33 -32.73 -27.43
C ILE A 259 -39.08 -33.02 -28.91
N HIS A 260 -38.27 -32.20 -29.59
CA HIS A 260 -37.92 -32.40 -31.00
C HIS A 260 -37.16 -33.71 -31.23
N LEU A 261 -36.20 -34.04 -30.37
CA LEU A 261 -35.44 -35.30 -30.41
C LEU A 261 -36.31 -36.52 -30.09
N ALA A 262 -37.24 -36.40 -29.15
CA ALA A 262 -38.17 -37.49 -28.83
C ALA A 262 -39.17 -37.77 -29.96
N ARG A 263 -39.73 -36.73 -30.59
CA ARG A 263 -40.69 -36.93 -31.70
C ARG A 263 -40.05 -37.36 -33.01
N LEU A 264 -38.78 -37.00 -33.22
CA LEU A 264 -37.95 -37.58 -34.27
C LEU A 264 -37.88 -39.10 -34.16
N HIS A 265 -37.84 -39.63 -32.93
CA HIS A 265 -37.87 -41.06 -32.67
C HIS A 265 -39.26 -41.69 -32.90
N GLU A 266 -40.36 -40.99 -32.57
CA GLU A 266 -41.74 -41.52 -32.71
C GLU A 266 -42.27 -41.54 -34.16
N VAL A 267 -42.05 -40.50 -34.97
CA VAL A 267 -42.61 -40.39 -36.34
C VAL A 267 -42.12 -41.50 -37.29
N GLY A 268 -40.97 -42.12 -36.99
CA GLY A 268 -40.48 -43.28 -37.73
C GLY A 268 -41.24 -44.59 -37.44
N ARG A 269 -41.99 -44.66 -36.34
CA ARG A 269 -42.73 -45.87 -35.92
C ARG A 269 -44.06 -46.05 -36.66
N GLU A 270 -44.66 -45.00 -37.20
CA GLU A 270 -45.96 -45.07 -37.90
C GLU A 270 -45.82 -45.54 -39.36
N ASN A 271 -44.73 -45.19 -40.06
CA ASN A 271 -44.52 -45.51 -41.48
C ASN A 271 -44.26 -47.01 -41.79
N THR A 272 -44.15 -47.87 -40.79
CA THR A 272 -43.83 -49.31 -40.94
C THR A 272 -45.02 -50.24 -40.63
N SER A 273 -46.24 -49.70 -40.53
CA SER A 273 -47.42 -50.48 -40.14
C SER A 273 -48.16 -51.19 -41.27
N ASP A 274 -47.84 -50.94 -42.55
CA ASP A 274 -48.48 -51.63 -43.67
C ASP A 274 -47.47 -52.38 -44.58
N THR A 275 -47.74 -53.67 -44.77
CA THR A 275 -47.15 -54.68 -45.68
C THR A 275 -45.86 -55.46 -45.31
N SER A 276 -46.08 -56.75 -45.03
CA SER A 276 -45.19 -57.94 -45.12
C SER A 276 -44.35 -58.34 -43.88
N PHE A 277 -44.64 -59.56 -43.40
CA PHE A 277 -44.20 -60.20 -42.16
C PHE A 277 -42.75 -60.78 -42.20
N PHE A 278 -41.94 -60.48 -43.23
CA PHE A 278 -40.60 -61.09 -43.40
C PHE A 278 -39.41 -60.12 -43.52
N SER A 279 -39.58 -58.82 -43.28
CA SER A 279 -38.46 -57.88 -43.14
C SER A 279 -38.54 -57.15 -41.80
N LYS A 280 -38.06 -57.79 -40.72
CA LYS A 280 -38.10 -57.25 -39.35
C LYS A 280 -36.73 -56.81 -38.83
N SER A 281 -35.85 -56.39 -39.73
CA SER A 281 -34.54 -55.85 -39.40
C SER A 281 -34.26 -54.66 -40.32
N LYS A 282 -33.72 -53.58 -39.75
CA LYS A 282 -33.11 -52.39 -40.39
C LYS A 282 -33.99 -51.14 -40.54
N ASP A 283 -34.23 -50.47 -39.43
CA ASP A 283 -34.22 -49.00 -39.39
C ASP A 283 -33.71 -48.57 -38.01
N LEU A 284 -32.40 -48.35 -37.91
CA LEU A 284 -31.66 -48.18 -36.66
C LEU A 284 -31.36 -46.69 -36.43
N ARG A 285 -32.25 -45.96 -35.75
CA ARG A 285 -32.17 -44.49 -35.64
C ARG A 285 -31.67 -43.99 -34.28
N THR A 286 -30.77 -43.01 -34.32
CA THR A 286 -30.19 -42.29 -33.17
C THR A 286 -31.17 -41.26 -32.59
N GLY A 287 -31.13 -40.99 -31.28
CA GLY A 287 -32.05 -40.02 -30.64
C GLY A 287 -32.61 -40.41 -29.28
N GLY A 288 -31.93 -41.28 -28.52
CA GLY A 288 -32.35 -41.68 -27.19
C GLY A 288 -32.22 -40.57 -26.13
N PRO A 289 -32.68 -40.83 -24.89
CA PRO A 289 -32.58 -39.89 -23.76
C PRO A 289 -31.15 -39.35 -23.53
N LEU A 290 -30.15 -40.18 -23.81
CA LEU A 290 -28.74 -39.87 -23.61
C LEU A 290 -28.21 -38.85 -24.64
N ALA A 291 -28.75 -38.85 -25.87
CA ALA A 291 -28.43 -37.83 -26.87
C ALA A 291 -28.95 -36.45 -26.44
N ALA A 292 -30.09 -36.39 -25.74
CA ALA A 292 -30.59 -35.15 -25.13
C ALA A 292 -29.73 -34.72 -23.93
N ALA A 293 -29.10 -35.65 -23.20
CA ALA A 293 -28.22 -35.35 -22.07
C ALA A 293 -27.00 -34.51 -22.47
N LEU A 294 -26.53 -34.63 -23.72
CA LEU A 294 -25.46 -33.80 -24.31
C LEU A 294 -25.74 -32.29 -24.15
N MET A 295 -26.94 -31.88 -24.54
CA MET A 295 -27.39 -30.48 -24.53
C MET A 295 -27.46 -29.95 -23.11
N VAL A 296 -27.94 -30.79 -22.20
CA VAL A 296 -28.14 -30.46 -20.81
C VAL A 296 -26.81 -30.27 -20.11
N CYS A 297 -25.86 -31.16 -20.36
CA CYS A 297 -24.49 -31.02 -19.85
C CYS A 297 -23.82 -29.75 -20.39
N PHE A 298 -24.03 -29.43 -21.67
CA PHE A 298 -23.59 -28.17 -22.26
C PHE A 298 -24.18 -26.95 -21.52
N PHE A 299 -25.51 -26.86 -21.38
CA PHE A 299 -26.15 -25.71 -20.71
C PHE A 299 -25.81 -25.60 -19.22
N ILE A 300 -25.72 -26.71 -18.50
CA ILE A 300 -25.27 -26.74 -17.10
C ILE A 300 -23.86 -26.16 -17.00
N TYR A 301 -22.92 -26.64 -17.82
CA TYR A 301 -21.55 -26.14 -17.78
C TYR A 301 -21.47 -24.66 -18.16
N MET A 302 -22.22 -24.20 -19.17
CA MET A 302 -22.33 -22.79 -19.53
C MET A 302 -22.82 -21.92 -18.35
N ALA A 303 -23.82 -22.40 -17.60
CA ALA A 303 -24.36 -21.69 -16.45
C ALA A 303 -23.31 -21.51 -15.32
N TYR A 304 -22.44 -22.51 -15.12
CA TYR A 304 -21.34 -22.42 -14.16
C TYR A 304 -20.12 -21.64 -14.68
N ALA A 305 -19.75 -21.79 -15.95
CA ALA A 305 -18.46 -21.31 -16.44
C ALA A 305 -18.51 -19.90 -17.05
N LEU A 306 -19.62 -19.53 -17.70
CA LEU A 306 -19.69 -18.35 -18.55
C LEU A 306 -20.66 -17.27 -18.07
N LEU A 307 -21.66 -17.64 -17.26
CA LEU A 307 -22.54 -16.65 -16.64
C LEU A 307 -21.91 -16.05 -15.36
N PRO A 308 -21.94 -14.73 -15.19
CA PRO A 308 -21.44 -14.01 -14.02
C PRO A 308 -22.45 -14.07 -12.87
N ILE A 309 -22.85 -15.29 -12.50
CA ILE A 309 -23.76 -15.55 -11.39
C ILE A 309 -22.98 -16.13 -10.21
N ARG A 310 -23.49 -15.89 -9.00
CA ARG A 310 -22.93 -16.49 -7.77
C ARG A 310 -23.12 -18.01 -7.80
N LEU A 311 -22.21 -18.73 -7.15
CA LEU A 311 -22.22 -20.20 -7.11
C LEU A 311 -23.58 -20.78 -6.69
N ARG A 312 -24.24 -20.19 -5.69
CA ARG A 312 -25.58 -20.61 -5.23
C ARG A 312 -26.62 -20.58 -6.35
N HIS A 313 -26.62 -19.54 -7.17
CA HIS A 313 -27.60 -19.37 -8.25
C HIS A 313 -27.27 -20.30 -9.42
N ALA A 314 -25.98 -20.53 -9.69
CA ALA A 314 -25.53 -21.53 -10.66
C ALA A 314 -25.94 -22.96 -10.26
N CYS A 315 -25.82 -23.31 -8.97
CA CYS A 315 -26.26 -24.61 -8.46
C CYS A 315 -27.77 -24.81 -8.58
N ILE A 316 -28.58 -23.80 -8.26
CA ILE A 316 -30.04 -23.87 -8.45
C ILE A 316 -30.37 -24.08 -9.93
N ALA A 317 -29.75 -23.30 -10.82
CA ALA A 317 -29.94 -23.45 -12.26
C ALA A 317 -29.57 -24.87 -12.72
N GLY A 318 -28.40 -25.38 -12.32
CA GLY A 318 -27.94 -26.72 -12.67
C GLY A 318 -28.90 -27.83 -12.23
N ILE A 319 -29.45 -27.74 -11.00
CA ILE A 319 -30.47 -28.67 -10.51
C ILE A 319 -31.75 -28.59 -11.35
N VAL A 320 -32.19 -27.39 -11.73
CA VAL A 320 -33.38 -27.19 -12.58
C VAL A 320 -33.18 -27.79 -13.98
N PHE A 321 -32.03 -27.54 -14.63
CA PHE A 321 -31.67 -28.15 -15.92
C PHE A 321 -31.68 -29.69 -15.83
N SER A 322 -31.14 -30.22 -14.72
CA SER A 322 -31.05 -31.66 -14.47
C SER A 322 -32.43 -32.30 -14.25
N ALA A 323 -33.27 -31.68 -13.43
CA ALA A 323 -34.62 -32.16 -13.15
C ALA A 323 -35.51 -32.12 -14.41
N ALA A 324 -35.44 -31.02 -15.18
CA ALA A 324 -36.17 -30.90 -16.44
C ALA A 324 -35.76 -32.01 -17.44
N HIS A 325 -34.48 -32.35 -17.50
CA HIS A 325 -33.99 -33.44 -18.34
C HIS A 325 -34.51 -34.81 -17.89
N LEU A 326 -34.40 -35.13 -16.60
CA LEU A 326 -34.83 -36.44 -16.08
C LEU A 326 -36.35 -36.63 -16.21
N ILE A 327 -37.13 -35.59 -15.94
CA ILE A 327 -38.59 -35.60 -16.15
C ILE A 327 -38.90 -35.76 -17.63
N GLY A 328 -38.22 -35.03 -18.52
CA GLY A 328 -38.39 -35.17 -19.97
C GLY A 328 -38.02 -36.56 -20.48
N ALA A 329 -36.90 -37.13 -20.02
CA ALA A 329 -36.45 -38.48 -20.37
C ALA A 329 -37.48 -39.55 -19.94
N PHE A 330 -38.05 -39.41 -18.74
CA PHE A 330 -39.07 -40.34 -18.23
C PHE A 330 -40.41 -40.24 -18.98
N LEU A 331 -40.86 -39.02 -19.29
CA LEU A 331 -42.17 -38.78 -19.91
C LEU A 331 -42.17 -39.01 -21.43
N LEU A 332 -41.09 -38.67 -22.13
CA LEU A 332 -41.03 -38.69 -23.59
C LEU A 332 -40.58 -40.03 -24.18
N TYR A 333 -39.99 -40.92 -23.38
CA TYR A 333 -39.43 -42.19 -23.86
C TYR A 333 -39.94 -43.44 -23.11
N PRO A 334 -41.23 -43.57 -22.73
CA PRO A 334 -41.68 -44.61 -21.80
C PRO A 334 -41.47 -46.06 -22.25
N HIS A 335 -41.18 -46.32 -23.54
CA HIS A 335 -41.02 -47.66 -24.12
C HIS A 335 -39.65 -47.90 -24.78
N TYR A 336 -38.63 -47.09 -24.46
CA TYR A 336 -37.29 -47.23 -25.02
C TYR A 336 -36.57 -48.50 -24.49
N PRO A 337 -35.87 -49.27 -25.34
CA PRO A 337 -35.09 -50.44 -24.89
C PRO A 337 -34.02 -50.03 -23.88
N SER A 338 -33.79 -50.85 -22.84
CA SER A 338 -32.72 -50.60 -21.86
C SER A 338 -32.85 -49.26 -21.10
N MET A 339 -34.08 -48.72 -20.97
CA MET A 339 -34.35 -47.40 -20.38
C MET A 339 -33.68 -47.16 -19.03
N MET A 340 -33.64 -48.18 -18.15
CA MET A 340 -33.03 -48.05 -16.82
C MET A 340 -31.52 -47.77 -16.91
N ALA A 341 -30.80 -48.38 -17.85
CA ALA A 341 -29.38 -48.13 -18.05
C ALA A 341 -29.13 -46.71 -18.60
N HIS A 342 -29.96 -46.24 -19.53
CA HIS A 342 -29.90 -44.86 -20.04
C HIS A 342 -30.19 -43.82 -18.98
N LEU A 343 -31.21 -44.06 -18.14
CA LEU A 343 -31.57 -43.15 -17.06
C LEU A 343 -30.47 -43.10 -15.99
N LEU A 344 -29.93 -44.25 -15.58
CA LEU A 344 -28.82 -44.32 -14.63
C LEU A 344 -27.56 -43.62 -15.16
N SER A 345 -27.19 -43.87 -16.43
CA SER A 345 -26.05 -43.19 -17.06
C SER A 345 -26.30 -41.68 -17.17
N SER A 346 -27.51 -41.25 -17.54
CA SER A 346 -27.89 -39.83 -17.59
C SER A 346 -27.80 -39.16 -16.22
N ILE A 347 -28.23 -39.83 -15.14
CA ILE A 347 -28.09 -39.33 -13.76
C ILE A 347 -26.62 -39.15 -13.39
N VAL A 348 -25.77 -40.12 -13.72
CA VAL A 348 -24.32 -40.08 -13.44
C VAL A 348 -23.64 -38.94 -14.19
N VAL A 349 -23.89 -38.80 -15.49
CA VAL A 349 -23.28 -37.76 -16.33
C VAL A 349 -23.76 -36.37 -15.93
N VAL A 350 -25.08 -36.17 -15.79
CA VAL A 350 -25.66 -34.86 -15.43
C VAL A 350 -25.26 -34.46 -14.01
N GLY A 351 -25.32 -35.40 -13.06
CA GLY A 351 -24.84 -35.18 -11.70
C GLY A 351 -23.34 -34.86 -11.64
N GLY A 352 -22.53 -35.62 -12.39
CA GLY A 352 -21.10 -35.39 -12.54
C GLY A 352 -20.77 -34.02 -13.15
N THR A 353 -21.55 -33.57 -14.14
CA THR A 353 -21.39 -32.26 -14.78
C THR A 353 -21.71 -31.11 -13.82
N ASN A 354 -22.73 -31.24 -12.96
CA ASN A 354 -23.01 -30.24 -11.92
C ASN A 354 -21.85 -30.12 -10.92
N VAL A 355 -21.32 -31.26 -10.47
CA VAL A 355 -20.19 -31.28 -9.52
C VAL A 355 -18.93 -30.71 -10.17
N ALA A 356 -18.64 -31.09 -11.43
CA ALA A 356 -17.52 -30.54 -12.20
C ALA A 356 -17.65 -29.02 -12.43
N GLY A 357 -18.87 -28.55 -12.75
CA GLY A 357 -19.18 -27.13 -12.88
C GLY A 357 -18.97 -26.36 -11.57
N ALA A 358 -19.47 -26.88 -10.45
CA ALA A 358 -19.26 -26.30 -9.12
C ALA A 358 -17.79 -26.27 -8.71
N LEU A 359 -17.04 -27.35 -8.98
CA LEU A 359 -15.60 -27.45 -8.73
C LEU A 359 -14.77 -26.54 -9.65
N THR A 360 -15.30 -26.13 -10.79
CA THR A 360 -14.66 -25.14 -11.69
C THR A 360 -14.96 -23.71 -11.24
N HIS A 361 -16.21 -23.44 -10.87
CA HIS A 361 -16.66 -22.10 -10.48
C HIS A 361 -16.10 -21.68 -9.11
N HIS A 362 -16.07 -22.57 -8.13
CA HIS A 362 -15.67 -22.22 -6.76
C HIS A 362 -14.21 -21.72 -6.65
N PRO A 363 -13.18 -22.41 -7.17
CA PRO A 363 -11.80 -21.92 -7.14
C PRO A 363 -11.62 -20.63 -7.95
N ARG A 364 -12.36 -20.48 -9.05
CA ARG A 364 -12.35 -19.27 -9.88
C ARG A 364 -12.88 -18.06 -9.09
N GLU A 365 -14.03 -18.19 -8.42
CA GLU A 365 -14.58 -17.10 -7.60
C GLU A 365 -13.63 -16.72 -6.46
N LEU A 366 -13.02 -17.71 -5.79
CA LEU A 366 -12.04 -17.46 -4.73
C LEU A 366 -10.79 -16.74 -5.26
N ALA A 367 -10.26 -17.16 -6.40
CA ALA A 367 -9.11 -16.51 -7.02
C ALA A 367 -9.41 -15.05 -7.38
N GLN A 368 -10.59 -14.76 -7.94
CA GLN A 368 -11.01 -13.39 -8.28
C GLN A 368 -11.19 -12.49 -7.05
N ARG A 369 -11.75 -13.02 -5.95
CA ARG A 369 -11.90 -12.27 -4.70
C ARG A 369 -10.56 -12.01 -4.04
N GLN A 370 -9.66 -12.99 -4.06
CA GLN A 370 -8.31 -12.86 -3.52
C GLN A 370 -7.50 -11.83 -4.29
N ALA A 371 -7.53 -11.88 -5.62
CA ALA A 371 -6.91 -10.90 -6.52
C ALA A 371 -7.36 -9.46 -6.21
N PHE A 372 -8.67 -9.26 -6.02
CA PHE A 372 -9.22 -7.95 -5.65
C PHE A 372 -8.71 -7.47 -4.27
N LEU A 373 -8.64 -8.36 -3.28
CA LEU A 373 -8.11 -8.00 -1.96
C LEU A 373 -6.61 -7.67 -2.00
N GLU A 374 -5.81 -8.47 -2.71
CA GLU A 374 -4.36 -8.22 -2.88
C GLU A 374 -4.14 -6.88 -3.59
N THR A 375 -4.92 -6.58 -4.63
CA THR A 375 -4.90 -5.28 -5.31
C THR A 375 -5.27 -4.14 -4.37
N ARG A 376 -6.33 -4.28 -3.57
CA ARG A 376 -6.73 -3.25 -2.58
C ARG A 376 -5.63 -2.99 -1.57
N GLN A 377 -5.06 -4.05 -0.98
CA GLN A 377 -3.97 -3.93 0.00
C GLN A 377 -2.73 -3.25 -0.60
N CYS A 378 -2.43 -3.53 -1.87
CA CYS A 378 -1.33 -2.89 -2.55
C CYS A 378 -1.58 -1.38 -2.77
N VAL A 379 -2.80 -1.01 -3.17
CA VAL A 379 -3.22 0.40 -3.29
C VAL A 379 -3.22 1.11 -1.94
N GLU A 380 -3.67 0.44 -0.88
CA GLU A 380 -3.62 0.96 0.49
C GLU A 380 -2.19 1.24 0.93
N ALA A 381 -1.29 0.25 0.80
CA ALA A 381 0.13 0.41 1.11
C ALA A 381 0.80 1.53 0.29
N ARG A 382 0.40 1.69 -0.97
CA ARG A 382 0.86 2.79 -1.82
C ARG A 382 0.39 4.14 -1.25
N LEU A 383 -0.90 4.29 -0.95
CA LEU A 383 -1.45 5.57 -0.46
C LEU A 383 -0.88 5.95 0.91
N THR A 384 -0.68 4.98 1.82
CA THR A 384 -0.02 5.25 3.11
C THR A 384 1.41 5.72 2.91
N THR A 385 2.18 5.04 2.04
CA THR A 385 3.56 5.45 1.72
C THR A 385 3.58 6.84 1.07
N GLN A 386 2.57 7.17 0.25
CA GLN A 386 2.47 8.48 -0.41
C GLN A 386 2.25 9.59 0.60
N ARG A 387 1.38 9.35 1.57
CA ARG A 387 1.07 10.30 2.64
C ARG A 387 2.30 10.56 3.51
N GLU A 388 2.99 9.49 3.94
CA GLU A 388 4.24 9.61 4.70
C GLU A 388 5.30 10.39 3.91
N ASN A 389 5.45 10.10 2.62
CA ASN A 389 6.40 10.80 1.77
C ASN A 389 6.06 12.30 1.59
N GLN A 390 4.78 12.64 1.43
CA GLN A 390 4.31 14.03 1.37
C GLN A 390 4.53 14.77 2.70
N GLN A 391 4.33 14.09 3.84
CA GLN A 391 4.63 14.67 5.15
C GLN A 391 6.13 14.96 5.30
N GLN A 392 7.00 14.04 4.89
CA GLN A 392 8.44 14.25 4.90
C GLN A 392 8.88 15.39 3.96
N GLU A 393 8.33 15.46 2.74
CA GLU A 393 8.64 16.54 1.79
C GLU A 393 8.17 17.90 2.31
N ARG A 394 7.02 17.96 2.97
CA ARG A 394 6.52 19.17 3.62
C ARG A 394 7.44 19.64 4.75
N LEU A 395 7.95 18.73 5.56
CA LEU A 395 8.93 19.05 6.60
C LEU A 395 10.24 19.57 5.99
N LEU A 396 10.74 18.96 4.92
CA LEU A 396 11.93 19.43 4.21
C LEU A 396 11.76 20.86 3.68
N LEU A 397 10.67 21.13 2.97
CA LEU A 397 10.35 22.44 2.40
C LEU A 397 10.04 23.51 3.46
N SER A 398 9.82 23.11 4.70
CA SER A 398 9.67 24.06 5.80
C SER A 398 10.99 24.64 6.27
N VAL A 399 12.06 23.85 6.22
CA VAL A 399 13.39 24.24 6.75
C VAL A 399 14.16 25.00 5.69
N LEU A 400 14.10 24.55 4.44
CA LEU A 400 14.85 25.11 3.32
C LEU A 400 13.89 25.76 2.31
N PRO A 401 14.21 26.96 1.77
CA PRO A 401 13.46 27.53 0.66
C PRO A 401 13.39 26.56 -0.53
N ARG A 402 12.24 26.53 -1.21
CA ARG A 402 11.94 25.52 -2.25
C ARG A 402 12.99 25.44 -3.36
N HIS A 403 13.52 26.57 -3.82
CA HIS A 403 14.52 26.58 -4.89
C HIS A 403 15.84 25.92 -4.44
N VAL A 404 16.32 26.23 -3.22
CA VAL A 404 17.52 25.61 -2.63
C VAL A 404 17.28 24.13 -2.38
N ALA A 405 16.15 23.78 -1.78
CA ALA A 405 15.81 22.39 -1.47
C ALA A 405 15.78 21.50 -2.73
N MET A 406 15.25 22.01 -3.85
CA MET A 406 15.19 21.27 -5.12
C MET A 406 16.56 21.13 -5.77
N GLU A 407 17.41 22.15 -5.69
CA GLU A 407 18.79 22.07 -6.19
C GLU A 407 19.62 21.05 -5.39
N MET A 408 19.58 21.14 -4.06
CA MET A 408 20.25 20.18 -3.17
C MET A 408 19.73 18.76 -3.41
N LYS A 409 18.41 18.62 -3.63
CA LYS A 409 17.80 17.32 -3.92
C LYS A 409 18.34 16.70 -5.21
N ALA A 410 18.46 17.51 -6.26
CA ALA A 410 18.98 17.07 -7.55
C ALA A 410 20.47 16.64 -7.45
N ASP A 411 21.28 17.37 -6.69
CA ASP A 411 22.71 17.07 -6.56
C ASP A 411 22.98 15.80 -5.74
N ILE A 412 22.25 15.56 -4.66
CA ILE A 412 22.38 14.33 -3.84
C ILE A 412 21.85 13.11 -4.60
N ALA A 413 20.85 13.29 -5.47
CA ALA A 413 20.34 12.23 -6.35
C ALA A 413 21.30 11.90 -7.51
N GLY A 414 22.17 12.85 -7.89
CA GLY A 414 23.27 12.61 -8.81
C GLY A 414 24.35 11.71 -8.20
N LYS A 415 25.16 11.06 -9.03
CA LYS A 415 26.39 10.42 -8.54
C LYS A 415 27.27 11.51 -7.91
N PRO A 416 27.84 11.29 -6.71
CA PRO A 416 28.77 12.25 -6.11
C PRO A 416 29.90 12.48 -7.12
N LYS A 417 30.00 13.71 -7.62
CA LYS A 417 31.20 14.13 -8.32
C LYS A 417 32.21 14.42 -7.22
N ASP A 418 33.28 13.64 -7.14
CA ASP A 418 34.44 13.98 -6.33
C ASP A 418 35.07 15.25 -6.92
N THR A 419 34.56 16.41 -6.49
CA THR A 419 35.17 17.71 -6.74
C THR A 419 36.10 18.04 -5.59
N MET A 420 37.20 18.74 -5.87
CA MET A 420 38.17 19.15 -4.83
C MET A 420 37.59 20.08 -3.76
N PHE A 421 36.39 20.63 -3.97
CA PHE A 421 35.69 21.50 -3.03
C PHE A 421 34.25 21.03 -2.86
N HIS A 422 33.69 21.25 -1.68
CA HIS A 422 32.28 21.03 -1.40
C HIS A 422 31.43 22.08 -2.12
N LYS A 423 30.34 21.64 -2.76
CA LYS A 423 29.43 22.56 -3.47
C LYS A 423 28.72 23.46 -2.45
N ILE A 424 28.80 24.77 -2.66
CA ILE A 424 28.08 25.79 -1.89
C ILE A 424 26.80 26.22 -2.60
N TYR A 425 25.75 26.49 -1.83
CA TYR A 425 24.46 26.99 -2.34
C TYR A 425 24.26 28.41 -1.81
N ILE A 426 24.74 29.42 -2.54
CA ILE A 426 24.69 30.83 -2.14
C ILE A 426 24.10 31.67 -3.28
N GLN A 427 23.19 32.59 -2.92
CA GLN A 427 22.60 33.58 -3.81
C GLN A 427 22.77 34.97 -3.20
N ARG A 428 23.08 35.96 -4.02
CA ARG A 428 23.20 37.37 -3.61
C ARG A 428 21.88 38.10 -3.87
N HIS A 429 21.47 38.91 -2.89
CA HIS A 429 20.34 39.81 -3.01
C HIS A 429 20.73 41.22 -2.56
N GLU A 430 20.28 42.20 -3.32
CA GLU A 430 20.45 43.62 -3.03
C GLU A 430 19.12 44.22 -2.60
N ASN A 431 19.17 45.34 -1.86
CA ASN A 431 18.00 46.07 -1.38
C ASN A 431 17.07 45.16 -0.56
N VAL A 432 17.61 44.62 0.54
CA VAL A 432 16.85 43.87 1.53
C VAL A 432 16.84 44.62 2.84
N SER A 433 15.77 44.47 3.62
CA SER A 433 15.70 45.00 4.99
C SER A 433 15.78 43.86 5.99
N ILE A 434 16.66 44.05 6.97
CA ILE A 434 17.10 43.04 7.93
C ILE A 434 16.59 43.48 9.31
N LEU A 435 15.82 42.63 9.99
CA LEU A 435 15.23 42.92 11.30
C LEU A 435 15.73 41.91 12.35
N PHE A 436 16.33 42.45 13.41
CA PHE A 436 16.67 41.72 14.63
C PHE A 436 15.75 42.19 15.76
N ALA A 437 15.13 41.24 16.46
CA ALA A 437 14.22 41.53 17.56
C ALA A 437 14.52 40.64 18.77
N ASP A 438 15.01 41.23 19.86
CA ASP A 438 15.44 40.51 21.06
C ASP A 438 14.54 40.77 22.28
N ILE A 439 14.33 39.72 23.09
CA ILE A 439 13.47 39.78 24.28
C ILE A 439 14.28 40.28 25.48
N CYS A 440 13.93 41.47 25.96
CA CYS A 440 14.54 42.04 27.16
C CYS A 440 14.19 41.23 28.40
N GLY A 441 15.23 40.76 29.11
CA GLY A 441 15.09 40.07 30.40
C GLY A 441 14.80 38.57 30.31
N PHE A 442 14.88 37.99 29.10
CA PHE A 442 14.58 36.58 28.87
C PHE A 442 15.45 35.61 29.69
N THR A 443 16.74 35.91 29.88
CA THR A 443 17.62 35.04 30.69
C THR A 443 17.13 34.87 32.13
N SER A 444 16.57 35.92 32.74
CA SER A 444 16.01 35.84 34.08
C SER A 444 14.70 35.05 34.11
N LEU A 445 13.94 35.11 33.01
CA LEU A 445 12.70 34.35 32.85
C LEU A 445 12.97 32.85 32.66
N SER A 446 13.95 32.50 31.83
CA SER A 446 14.32 31.10 31.57
C SER A 446 14.81 30.37 32.83
N ASP A 447 15.44 31.10 33.78
CA ASP A 447 15.90 30.52 35.04
C ASP A 447 14.74 30.27 36.04
N GLN A 448 13.57 30.89 35.85
CA GLN A 448 12.40 30.75 36.74
C GLN A 448 11.33 29.79 36.21
N CYS A 449 11.36 29.46 34.92
CA CYS A 449 10.35 28.61 34.26
C CYS A 449 10.81 27.16 34.17
N THR A 450 9.86 26.22 34.17
CA THR A 450 10.15 24.83 33.77
C THR A 450 10.40 24.73 32.25
N ALA A 451 11.08 23.66 31.80
CA ALA A 451 11.32 23.40 30.38
C ALA A 451 10.04 23.47 29.54
N GLU A 452 8.95 22.85 30.02
CA GLU A 452 7.66 22.80 29.34
C GLU A 452 7.02 24.18 29.23
N GLU A 453 7.00 24.95 30.33
CA GLU A 453 6.44 26.31 30.35
C GLU A 453 7.22 27.26 29.44
N LEU A 454 8.56 27.16 29.46
CA LEU A 454 9.43 27.98 28.62
C LEU A 454 9.20 27.69 27.13
N VAL A 455 9.20 26.41 26.74
CA VAL A 455 8.97 25.99 25.35
C VAL A 455 7.55 26.36 24.91
N ARG A 456 6.54 26.21 25.77
CA ARG A 456 5.17 26.63 25.47
C ARG A 456 5.06 28.13 25.24
N LEU A 457 5.65 28.95 26.12
CA LEU A 457 5.66 30.41 26.00
C LEU A 457 6.35 30.85 24.71
N LEU A 458 7.56 30.33 24.47
CA LEU A 458 8.32 30.65 23.27
C LEU A 458 7.59 30.22 22.00
N ASN A 459 7.00 29.02 22.00
CA ASN A 459 6.29 28.53 20.84
C ASN A 459 4.99 29.32 20.58
N GLU A 460 4.27 29.79 21.61
CA GLU A 460 3.12 30.68 21.42
C GLU A 460 3.54 32.05 20.88
N LEU A 461 4.59 32.66 21.45
CA LEU A 461 5.11 33.96 21.04
C LEU A 461 5.65 33.91 19.61
N PHE A 462 6.54 32.97 19.31
CA PHE A 462 7.13 32.83 17.98
C PHE A 462 6.12 32.35 16.94
N ALA A 463 5.08 31.58 17.31
CA ALA A 463 3.98 31.29 16.38
C ALA A 463 3.13 32.54 16.04
N ARG A 464 3.05 33.53 16.94
CA ARG A 464 2.47 34.85 16.60
C ARG A 464 3.40 35.62 15.67
N PHE A 465 4.70 35.67 15.95
CA PHE A 465 5.67 36.35 15.07
C PHE A 465 5.78 35.69 13.70
N ASP A 466 5.71 34.36 13.59
CA ASP A 466 5.68 33.66 12.31
C ASP A 466 4.46 34.06 11.46
N ARG A 467 3.31 34.33 12.10
CA ARG A 467 2.10 34.82 11.43
C ARG A 467 2.29 36.26 10.95
N LEU A 468 2.77 37.15 11.81
CA LEU A 468 3.07 38.54 11.46
C LEU A 468 4.10 38.61 10.31
N ALA A 469 5.14 37.79 10.36
CA ALA A 469 6.16 37.71 9.33
C ALA A 469 5.56 37.29 7.97
N ALA A 470 4.63 36.32 7.98
CA ALA A 470 3.92 35.92 6.76
C ALA A 470 2.99 37.01 6.22
N GLU A 471 2.32 37.76 7.10
CA GLU A 471 1.41 38.87 6.76
C GLU A 471 2.17 40.07 6.17
N HIS A 472 3.32 40.42 6.74
CA HIS A 472 4.21 41.49 6.28
C HIS A 472 5.24 41.03 5.25
N HIS A 473 5.11 39.81 4.73
CA HIS A 473 6.00 39.26 3.73
C HIS A 473 7.51 39.25 4.10
N CYS A 474 7.80 39.13 5.39
CA CYS A 474 9.14 38.91 5.93
C CYS A 474 9.44 37.41 6.03
N LEU A 475 10.61 37.00 5.55
CA LEU A 475 11.09 35.63 5.69
C LEU A 475 11.82 35.49 7.03
N ARG A 476 11.31 34.65 7.93
CA ARG A 476 12.08 34.22 9.10
C ARG A 476 13.28 33.39 8.66
N ILE A 477 14.48 33.84 9.06
CA ILE A 477 15.74 33.15 8.80
C ILE A 477 16.01 32.16 9.93
N LYS A 478 16.19 32.64 11.16
CA LYS A 478 16.60 31.80 12.30
C LYS A 478 16.13 32.37 13.63
N LEU A 479 16.10 31.53 14.65
CA LEU A 479 16.04 31.94 16.05
C LEU A 479 17.43 31.83 16.68
N LEU A 480 17.91 32.92 17.26
CA LEU A 480 19.22 32.98 17.93
C LEU A 480 18.99 33.14 19.44
N GLY A 481 18.64 32.03 20.11
CA GLY A 481 18.28 32.08 21.52
C GLY A 481 16.90 32.73 21.69
N ASP A 482 16.88 33.91 22.31
CA ASP A 482 15.74 34.81 22.50
C ASP A 482 15.50 35.79 21.35
N CYS A 483 16.47 35.93 20.45
CA CYS A 483 16.36 36.85 19.33
C CYS A 483 15.62 36.20 18.14
N TYR A 484 14.59 36.89 17.65
CA TYR A 484 13.88 36.59 16.42
C TYR A 484 14.50 37.36 15.26
N TYR A 485 14.88 36.65 14.20
CA TYR A 485 15.61 37.23 13.07
C TYR A 485 14.88 36.98 11.73
N CYS A 486 14.52 38.05 11.02
CA CYS A 486 13.86 37.98 9.71
C CYS A 486 14.36 39.02 8.70
N VAL A 487 14.11 38.74 7.42
CA VAL A 487 14.53 39.59 6.31
C VAL A 487 13.37 39.79 5.34
N SER A 488 13.17 41.03 4.89
CA SER A 488 12.25 41.38 3.80
C SER A 488 13.02 41.60 2.50
N GLY A 489 12.43 41.18 1.38
CA GLY A 489 13.10 41.17 0.06
C GLY A 489 13.82 39.84 -0.27
N LEU A 490 13.61 38.78 0.52
CA LEU A 490 14.07 37.42 0.27
C LEU A 490 12.89 36.41 0.23
N PRO A 491 12.93 35.37 -0.62
CA PRO A 491 13.87 35.16 -1.73
C PRO A 491 13.55 36.00 -2.97
N GLU A 492 12.37 36.61 -3.02
CA GLU A 492 11.96 37.48 -4.12
C GLU A 492 12.18 38.95 -3.74
N PRO A 493 12.90 39.73 -4.57
CA PRO A 493 13.15 41.14 -4.30
C PRO A 493 11.83 41.92 -4.33
N ARG A 494 11.68 42.89 -3.42
CA ARG A 494 10.45 43.65 -3.24
C ARG A 494 10.78 45.12 -3.02
N PRO A 495 10.15 46.10 -3.70
CA PRO A 495 10.51 47.51 -3.57
C PRO A 495 10.09 48.15 -2.24
N ASP A 496 9.09 47.59 -1.57
CA ASP A 496 8.54 48.02 -0.28
C ASP A 496 9.16 47.27 0.92
N HIS A 497 10.35 46.66 0.72
CA HIS A 497 11.00 45.80 1.72
C HIS A 497 11.16 46.49 3.09
N ALA A 498 11.52 47.78 3.12
CA ALA A 498 11.75 48.55 4.34
C ALA A 498 10.46 48.84 5.12
N HIS A 499 9.38 49.20 4.41
CA HIS A 499 8.06 49.42 5.00
C HIS A 499 7.56 48.14 5.70
N CYS A 500 7.65 47.00 5.03
CA CYS A 500 7.26 45.71 5.57
C CYS A 500 8.01 45.37 6.87
N CYS A 501 9.33 45.62 6.92
CA CYS A 501 10.12 45.37 8.13
C CYS A 501 9.75 46.32 9.28
N VAL A 502 9.50 47.60 9.00
CA VAL A 502 9.09 48.57 10.04
C VAL A 502 7.74 48.20 10.64
N GLU A 503 6.74 47.92 9.80
CA GLU A 503 5.40 47.51 10.25
C GLU A 503 5.46 46.21 11.05
N MET A 504 6.25 45.23 10.58
CA MET A 504 6.53 44.01 11.34
C MET A 504 7.11 44.31 12.73
N GLY A 505 8.11 45.21 12.82
CA GLY A 505 8.72 45.60 14.09
C GLY A 505 7.75 46.26 15.07
N LEU A 506 6.86 47.12 14.57
CA LEU A 506 5.81 47.76 15.38
C LEU A 506 4.80 46.72 15.89
N ASP A 507 4.31 45.84 15.02
CA ASP A 507 3.35 44.79 15.39
C ASP A 507 3.96 43.77 16.37
N MET A 508 5.27 43.49 16.28
CA MET A 508 5.97 42.65 17.26
C MET A 508 5.97 43.28 18.67
N ILE A 509 6.16 44.59 18.76
CA ILE A 509 6.14 45.34 20.03
C ILE A 509 4.71 45.34 20.62
N ASP A 510 3.69 45.48 19.79
CA ASP A 510 2.30 45.39 20.23
C ASP A 510 1.93 43.97 20.68
N ALA A 511 2.38 42.96 19.93
CA ALA A 511 2.14 41.56 20.26
C ALA A 511 2.79 41.14 21.58
N ILE A 512 4.03 41.57 21.88
CA ILE A 512 4.67 41.27 23.16
C ILE A 512 4.01 42.02 24.32
N THR A 513 3.50 43.23 24.09
CA THR A 513 2.73 43.98 25.08
C THR A 513 1.47 43.22 25.49
N LEU A 514 0.75 42.63 24.53
CA LEU A 514 -0.40 41.77 24.80
C LEU A 514 -0.01 40.49 25.56
N VAL A 515 1.10 39.84 25.20
CA VAL A 515 1.57 38.63 25.90
C VAL A 515 1.97 38.95 27.35
N ARG A 516 2.60 40.10 27.60
CA ARG A 516 2.91 40.61 28.94
C ARG A 516 1.65 40.76 29.80
N GLU A 517 0.57 41.30 29.23
CA GLU A 517 -0.72 41.46 29.94
C GLU A 517 -1.38 40.12 30.28
N VAL A 518 -1.35 39.16 29.35
CA VAL A 518 -2.02 37.85 29.50
C VAL A 518 -1.23 36.91 30.42
N MET A 519 0.09 36.82 30.25
CA MET A 519 0.93 35.88 30.98
C MET A 519 1.44 36.45 32.31
N ALA A 520 1.17 37.73 32.59
CA ALA A 520 1.66 38.46 33.77
C ALA A 520 3.19 38.45 33.95
N VAL A 521 3.94 38.32 32.85
CA VAL A 521 5.41 38.33 32.84
C VAL A 521 5.89 39.67 32.29
N ASN A 522 6.73 40.40 33.05
CA ASN A 522 7.27 41.70 32.64
C ASN A 522 8.40 41.57 31.60
N VAL A 523 8.03 41.26 30.36
CA VAL A 523 8.92 41.21 29.19
C VAL A 523 8.73 42.42 28.28
N ASN A 524 9.79 42.80 27.57
CA ASN A 524 9.77 43.84 26.52
C ASN A 524 10.67 43.39 25.36
N MET A 525 10.68 44.13 24.25
CA MET A 525 11.44 43.79 23.05
C MET A 525 12.25 44.97 22.53
N ARG A 526 13.47 44.73 22.07
CA ARG A 526 14.25 45.68 21.27
C ARG A 526 14.16 45.26 19.81
N VAL A 527 14.00 46.22 18.92
CA VAL A 527 13.94 45.95 17.47
C VAL A 527 14.95 46.85 16.76
N GLY A 528 15.88 46.24 16.03
CA GLY A 528 16.86 46.90 15.18
C GLY A 528 16.64 46.55 13.72
N ILE A 529 16.62 47.56 12.84
CA ILE A 529 16.43 47.39 11.40
C ILE A 529 17.54 48.11 10.63
N HIS A 530 18.09 47.42 9.64
CA HIS A 530 19.02 47.99 8.67
C HIS A 530 18.67 47.50 7.27
N THR A 531 19.00 48.30 6.25
CA THR A 531 18.72 48.01 4.85
C THR A 531 20.03 47.98 4.07
N GLY A 532 20.25 46.91 3.32
CA GLY A 532 21.50 46.67 2.62
C GLY A 532 21.46 45.48 1.69
N ARG A 533 22.59 44.81 1.52
CA ARG A 533 22.80 43.63 0.68
C ARG A 533 23.09 42.40 1.53
N VAL A 534 22.76 41.22 1.01
CA VAL A 534 23.00 39.95 1.71
C VAL A 534 23.36 38.83 0.73
N HIS A 535 24.22 37.94 1.20
CA HIS A 535 24.39 36.61 0.63
C HIS A 535 23.54 35.64 1.44
N CYS A 536 22.63 34.89 0.80
CA CYS A 536 21.79 33.91 1.47
C CYS A 536 22.06 32.51 0.93
N GLY A 537 22.00 31.49 1.79
CA GLY A 537 22.42 30.15 1.38
C GLY A 537 22.48 29.13 2.50
N VAL A 538 23.12 28.00 2.22
CA VAL A 538 23.36 26.92 3.18
C VAL A 538 24.86 26.60 3.21
N LEU A 539 25.43 26.49 4.41
CA LEU A 539 26.83 26.13 4.65
C LEU A 539 26.95 24.86 5.48
N GLY A 540 28.07 24.13 5.29
CA GLY A 540 28.43 22.93 6.02
C GLY A 540 27.80 21.64 5.49
N LEU A 541 28.22 20.51 6.07
CA LEU A 541 27.74 19.17 5.69
C LEU A 541 26.65 18.66 6.63
N ARG A 542 26.65 19.14 7.88
CA ARG A 542 25.69 18.74 8.94
C ARG A 542 24.83 19.91 9.41
N LYS A 543 23.57 19.63 9.78
CA LYS A 543 22.61 20.62 10.30
C LYS A 543 22.36 21.76 9.33
N TRP A 544 21.98 21.40 8.10
CA TRP A 544 21.67 22.37 7.07
C TRP A 544 20.58 23.35 7.53
N GLN A 545 20.92 24.62 7.49
CA GLN A 545 20.04 25.73 7.82
C GLN A 545 20.25 26.80 6.76
N PHE A 546 19.15 27.40 6.32
CA PHE A 546 19.21 28.58 5.46
C PHE A 546 19.57 29.79 6.32
N ASP A 547 20.66 30.46 5.97
CA ASP A 547 21.20 31.59 6.72
C ASP A 547 21.66 32.70 5.76
N VAL A 548 22.01 33.86 6.32
CA VAL A 548 22.44 35.03 5.56
C VAL A 548 23.71 35.67 6.12
N TRP A 549 24.56 36.17 5.23
CA TRP A 549 25.87 36.74 5.54
C TRP A 549 26.06 38.08 4.80
N SER A 550 26.43 39.11 5.55
CA SER A 550 27.01 40.37 5.05
C SER A 550 27.46 41.24 6.23
N ASN A 551 28.27 42.27 5.94
CA ASN A 551 28.52 43.36 6.86
C ASN A 551 27.22 44.08 7.29
N ASP A 552 26.23 44.15 6.39
CA ASP A 552 24.94 44.81 6.65
C ASP A 552 24.10 44.00 7.68
N VAL A 553 24.22 42.67 7.69
CA VAL A 553 23.61 41.81 8.72
C VAL A 553 24.24 42.07 10.09
N THR A 554 25.58 42.23 10.11
CA THR A 554 26.33 42.52 11.34
C THR A 554 25.93 43.89 11.91
N LEU A 555 25.74 44.89 11.04
CA LEU A 555 25.24 46.20 11.43
C LEU A 555 23.82 46.11 12.02
N ALA A 556 22.90 45.37 11.39
CA ALA A 556 21.55 45.18 11.90
C ALA A 556 21.52 44.57 13.32
N ASN A 557 22.41 43.61 13.60
CA ASN A 557 22.57 43.04 14.93
C ASN A 557 23.04 44.09 15.97
N TYR A 558 24.01 44.94 15.61
CA TYR A 558 24.43 46.03 16.50
C TYR A 558 23.39 47.13 16.68
N MET A 559 22.52 47.32 15.67
CA MET A 559 21.36 48.22 15.76
C MET A 559 20.34 47.73 16.78
N GLU A 560 20.04 46.42 16.83
CA GLU A 560 19.20 45.85 17.90
C GLU A 560 19.86 46.08 19.27
N SER A 561 21.14 45.74 19.40
CA SER A 561 21.84 45.82 20.69
C SER A 561 21.96 47.25 21.21
N GLY A 562 22.06 48.24 20.31
CA GLY A 562 22.01 49.68 20.58
C GLY A 562 20.60 50.26 20.73
N GLY A 563 19.56 49.44 20.51
CA GLY A 563 18.15 49.80 20.52
C GLY A 563 17.58 50.05 21.91
N ILE A 564 16.45 50.75 21.93
CA ILE A 564 15.70 51.06 23.16
C ILE A 564 14.51 50.10 23.25
N PRO A 565 14.26 49.44 24.41
CA PRO A 565 13.12 48.55 24.57
C PRO A 565 11.79 49.24 24.25
N GLY A 566 10.94 48.60 23.46
CA GLY A 566 9.63 49.11 23.01
C GLY A 566 9.69 50.10 21.85
N ARG A 567 10.85 50.29 21.21
CA ARG A 567 11.03 51.21 20.08
C ARG A 567 11.72 50.49 18.92
N VAL A 568 11.40 50.89 17.69
CA VAL A 568 12.06 50.42 16.47
C VAL A 568 13.24 51.35 16.14
N HIS A 569 14.44 50.78 16.13
CA HIS A 569 15.70 51.50 15.86
C HIS A 569 16.17 51.22 14.44
N ILE A 570 16.32 52.28 13.64
CA ILE A 570 16.65 52.19 12.22
C ILE A 570 17.93 52.97 11.86
N THR A 571 18.61 52.55 10.80
CA THR A 571 19.73 53.30 10.22
C THR A 571 19.26 54.36 9.23
N LYS A 572 20.17 55.25 8.82
CA LYS A 572 19.88 56.24 7.77
C LYS A 572 19.50 55.61 6.43
N GLU A 573 20.18 54.54 6.04
CA GLU A 573 19.89 53.83 4.78
C GLU A 573 18.46 53.29 4.77
N THR A 574 17.98 52.83 5.93
CA THR A 574 16.58 52.40 6.08
C THR A 574 15.62 53.58 6.00
N LEU A 575 15.96 54.72 6.62
CA LEU A 575 15.17 55.94 6.55
C LEU A 575 15.03 56.46 5.11
N ASP A 576 16.13 56.44 4.35
CA ASP A 576 16.14 56.86 2.94
C ASP A 576 15.18 56.01 2.08
N CYS A 577 15.06 54.70 2.39
CA CYS A 577 14.09 53.80 1.75
C CYS A 577 12.63 54.00 2.23
N LEU A 578 12.43 54.54 3.43
CA LEU A 578 11.10 54.78 4.01
C LEU A 578 10.49 56.13 3.62
N GLY A 579 11.28 57.06 3.08
CA GLY A 579 10.83 58.42 2.73
C GLY A 579 10.28 59.20 3.94
N GLU A 580 9.30 60.08 3.72
CA GLU A 580 8.66 60.90 4.77
C GLU A 580 7.43 60.24 5.41
N TYR A 581 7.27 58.92 5.28
CA TYR A 581 6.05 58.22 5.74
C TYR A 581 5.98 58.01 7.26
N TYR A 582 7.12 58.04 7.95
CA TYR A 582 7.20 57.85 9.40
C TYR A 582 7.87 59.06 10.06
N GLU A 583 7.34 59.45 11.21
CA GLU A 583 8.01 60.42 12.07
C GLU A 583 9.14 59.72 12.83
N VAL A 584 10.34 60.30 12.76
CA VAL A 584 11.55 59.73 13.34
C VAL A 584 12.24 60.72 14.25
N GLU A 585 12.81 60.24 15.35
CA GLU A 585 13.66 61.01 16.25
C GLU A 585 15.11 60.53 16.17
N GLU A 586 16.07 61.37 16.57
CA GLU A 586 17.47 60.95 16.60
C GLU A 586 17.70 59.84 17.63
N GLY A 587 18.24 58.71 17.17
CA GLY A 587 18.41 57.52 18.00
C GLY A 587 19.61 57.60 18.95
N ARG A 588 20.63 58.42 18.65
CA ARG A 588 21.90 58.52 19.41
C ARG A 588 22.52 57.15 19.73
N GLY A 589 22.48 56.20 18.79
CA GLY A 589 22.96 54.82 18.99
C GLY A 589 24.43 54.71 19.40
N GLY A 590 25.29 55.63 18.96
CA GLY A 590 26.71 55.66 19.30
C GLY A 590 27.03 55.90 20.78
N GLU A 591 26.08 56.40 21.58
CA GLU A 591 26.27 56.49 23.03
C GLU A 591 26.13 55.13 23.73
N ARG A 592 25.37 54.21 23.12
CA ARG A 592 25.00 52.91 23.72
C ARG A 592 25.77 51.73 23.14
N ASN A 593 26.32 51.88 21.93
CA ASN A 593 27.08 50.84 21.27
C ASN A 593 28.39 51.39 20.69
N ALA A 594 29.53 50.79 21.08
CA ALA A 594 30.85 51.20 20.63
C ALA A 594 31.04 51.05 19.12
N TYR A 595 30.50 49.97 18.52
CA TYR A 595 30.62 49.72 17.09
C TYR A 595 29.95 50.83 16.26
N LEU A 596 28.74 51.26 16.65
CA LEU A 596 28.01 52.34 15.99
C LEU A 596 28.74 53.69 16.10
N LYS A 597 29.47 53.91 17.21
CA LYS A 597 30.28 55.10 17.44
C LYS A 597 31.55 55.09 16.57
N ASP A 598 32.27 53.97 16.57
CA ASP A 598 33.55 53.83 15.88
C ASP A 598 33.38 53.92 14.36
N HIS A 599 32.24 53.47 13.84
CA HIS A 599 31.89 53.55 12.41
C HIS A 599 31.08 54.81 12.05
N ASN A 600 30.85 55.72 13.01
CA ASN A 600 30.13 57.00 12.83
C ASN A 600 28.76 56.87 12.11
N ILE A 601 27.95 55.88 12.53
CA ILE A 601 26.69 55.55 11.87
C ILE A 601 25.56 56.42 12.42
N SER A 602 24.88 57.15 11.53
CA SER A 602 23.69 57.94 11.86
C SER A 602 22.48 57.03 12.05
N THR A 603 21.78 57.18 13.18
CA THR A 603 20.69 56.27 13.58
C THR A 603 19.46 57.04 14.09
N TYR A 604 18.28 56.46 13.88
CA TYR A 604 16.98 57.09 14.17
C TYR A 604 16.05 56.11 14.88
N LEU A 605 15.15 56.60 15.72
CA LEU A 605 14.08 55.81 16.32
C LEU A 605 12.76 56.20 15.69
N ILE A 606 11.94 55.23 15.34
CA ILE A 606 10.59 55.50 14.84
C ILE A 606 9.75 55.94 16.02
N VAL A 607 9.10 57.09 15.90
CA VAL A 607 8.14 57.58 16.88
C VAL A 607 6.84 56.83 16.64
N PRO A 608 6.32 56.07 17.62
CA PRO A 608 5.02 55.44 17.49
C PRO A 608 3.96 56.55 17.50
N GLY A 609 3.55 56.97 16.30
CA GLY A 609 2.45 57.91 16.12
C GLY A 609 1.11 57.17 16.14
N ASP A 610 0.07 57.81 16.69
CA ASP A 610 -1.30 57.54 16.26
C ASP A 610 -1.34 57.81 14.75
N THR A 611 -1.31 56.75 13.94
CA THR A 611 -1.00 56.86 12.50
C THR A 611 -1.89 57.92 11.84
N PHE A 612 -1.21 58.91 11.25
CA PHE A 612 -1.75 60.02 10.49
C PHE A 612 -2.75 59.54 9.44
N LYS A 613 -4.06 59.66 9.74
CA LYS A 613 -5.13 59.64 8.75
C LYS A 613 -5.09 60.96 8.00
N GLY A 614 -4.32 61.06 6.91
CA GLY A 614 -4.34 62.29 6.12
C GLY A 614 -3.53 62.26 4.83
N ASN A 615 -4.23 62.07 3.71
CA ASN A 615 -3.92 62.54 2.35
C ASN A 615 -2.73 61.91 1.60
N ILE A 616 -2.94 60.69 1.09
CA ILE A 616 -2.53 60.34 -0.28
C ILE A 616 -3.80 60.16 -1.11
N THR A 617 -4.09 61.17 -1.93
CA THR A 617 -5.06 61.09 -3.00
C THR A 617 -4.50 60.25 -4.15
N ASN A 618 -5.28 59.26 -4.57
CA ASN A 618 -5.18 58.51 -5.83
C ASN A 618 -3.98 57.56 -6.04
N SER A 619 -4.05 56.38 -5.42
CA SER A 619 -4.17 55.11 -6.17
C SER A 619 -4.31 53.91 -5.22
N GLY A 620 -5.54 53.42 -5.08
CA GLY A 620 -5.90 52.01 -4.84
C GLY A 620 -5.32 51.29 -3.62
N ILE A 621 -5.65 51.68 -2.38
CA ILE A 621 -5.32 50.89 -1.17
C ILE A 621 -6.43 50.97 -0.09
N ARG A 622 -6.53 49.89 0.70
CA ARG A 622 -7.06 49.74 2.10
C ARG A 622 -8.56 49.52 2.31
N LYS A 623 -8.90 48.26 2.64
CA LYS A 623 -9.99 47.93 3.59
C LYS A 623 -9.46 48.17 5.01
N THR A 624 -9.83 49.30 5.59
CA THR A 624 -9.63 49.59 7.01
C THR A 624 -10.58 48.72 7.83
N PHE A 625 -10.05 47.82 8.66
CA PHE A 625 -10.84 47.22 9.75
C PHE A 625 -10.79 48.18 10.95
N PRO A 626 -11.93 48.49 11.60
CA PRO A 626 -11.92 49.31 12.81
C PRO A 626 -11.33 48.51 13.98
N ALA A 627 -10.15 48.92 14.43
CA ALA A 627 -9.58 48.56 15.72
C ALA A 627 -10.42 49.23 16.83
N ASN A 628 -11.40 48.49 17.38
CA ASN A 628 -11.85 48.62 18.79
C ASN A 628 -13.02 47.69 19.20
N SER A 629 -13.40 46.68 18.40
CA SER A 629 -14.48 45.74 18.80
C SER A 629 -14.09 44.26 18.87
N ASN A 630 -12.86 43.90 18.49
CA ASN A 630 -12.47 42.50 18.33
C ASN A 630 -11.55 41.95 19.43
N VAL A 631 -10.82 42.82 20.15
CA VAL A 631 -9.96 42.39 21.27
C VAL A 631 -10.78 41.76 22.40
N SER A 632 -11.99 42.27 22.66
CA SER A 632 -12.92 41.74 23.66
C SER A 632 -13.56 40.39 23.30
N LYS A 633 -13.43 39.91 22.05
CA LYS A 633 -13.92 38.57 21.66
C LYS A 633 -12.85 37.49 21.84
N GLU A 634 -11.57 37.82 21.68
CA GLU A 634 -10.47 36.89 21.95
C GLU A 634 -10.15 36.81 23.45
N MET A 635 -10.37 37.90 24.20
CA MET A 635 -10.17 37.92 25.66
C MET A 635 -11.18 37.06 26.45
N ARG A 636 -12.26 36.58 25.83
CA ARG A 636 -13.24 35.69 26.47
C ARG A 636 -12.95 34.20 26.25
N VAL A 637 -11.85 33.85 25.59
CA VAL A 637 -11.45 32.46 25.28
C VAL A 637 -10.40 31.92 26.25
N MET A 638 -9.81 32.76 27.12
CA MET A 638 -8.79 32.33 28.09
C MET A 638 -9.29 32.35 29.54
N GLY A 639 -10.27 31.50 29.84
CA GLY A 639 -10.68 31.19 31.21
C GLY A 639 -10.61 29.69 31.46
N HIS A 640 -9.76 29.27 32.40
CA HIS A 640 -9.58 27.89 32.84
C HIS A 640 -10.93 27.20 33.13
N GLY A 641 -11.19 26.08 32.46
CA GLY A 641 -12.32 25.19 32.74
C GLY A 641 -12.16 23.88 31.98
N SER A 642 -11.95 22.79 32.70
CA SER A 642 -11.80 21.45 32.16
C SER A 642 -13.05 21.00 31.39
N GLN A 643 -12.86 20.46 30.18
CA GLN A 643 -13.47 19.23 29.64
C GLN A 643 -13.43 19.19 28.09
N HIS A 644 -12.74 18.17 27.59
CA HIS A 644 -13.03 17.40 26.36
C HIS A 644 -13.17 18.13 25.01
N GLY A 645 -12.08 18.07 24.23
CA GLY A 645 -12.11 17.58 22.85
C GLY A 645 -12.71 18.48 21.76
N LYS A 646 -11.90 19.40 21.23
CA LYS A 646 -11.77 19.82 19.81
C LYS A 646 -11.13 21.22 19.76
N GLN A 647 -9.80 21.28 19.64
CA GLN A 647 -9.12 22.53 19.31
C GLN A 647 -9.26 22.84 17.82
N THR A 648 -9.61 24.09 17.54
CA THR A 648 -9.78 24.69 16.21
C THR A 648 -8.43 24.81 15.49
N LYS A 649 -8.30 24.05 14.40
CA LYS A 649 -7.21 24.07 13.40
C LYS A 649 -6.96 25.51 12.90
N LEU A 650 -5.78 26.05 13.17
CA LEU A 650 -5.36 27.43 12.82
C LEU A 650 -4.99 27.55 11.33
N GLY A 651 -5.47 28.60 10.66
CA GLY A 651 -5.58 28.69 9.21
C GLY A 651 -4.31 29.00 8.39
N PHE A 652 -4.27 28.39 7.21
CA PHE A 652 -4.04 29.03 5.91
C PHE A 652 -4.86 28.23 4.87
N GLY A 653 -5.46 28.93 3.90
CA GLY A 653 -6.47 28.39 2.99
C GLY A 653 -5.96 27.28 2.06
N GLU A 654 -6.19 26.05 2.45
CA GLU A 654 -6.91 25.06 1.65
C GLU A 654 -7.94 24.47 2.62
N THR A 655 -9.17 24.27 2.17
CA THR A 655 -10.11 23.38 2.87
C THR A 655 -9.43 22.03 3.00
N ILE A 656 -8.74 21.79 4.12
CA ILE A 656 -8.35 20.45 4.53
C ILE A 656 -9.69 19.77 4.79
N GLU A 657 -10.20 19.10 3.75
CA GLU A 657 -11.24 18.08 3.88
C GLU A 657 -10.90 17.30 5.14
N GLY A 658 -11.84 17.22 6.10
CA GLY A 658 -11.60 16.48 7.33
C GLY A 658 -11.01 15.13 6.96
N GLU A 659 -9.85 14.78 7.54
CA GLU A 659 -9.07 13.60 7.17
C GLU A 659 -10.04 12.43 6.98
N LYS A 660 -10.30 12.10 5.72
CA LYS A 660 -11.12 10.94 5.37
C LYS A 660 -10.38 9.74 5.95
N ASP A 661 -11.14 8.78 6.48
CA ASP A 661 -10.57 7.53 6.92
C ASP A 661 -9.68 6.98 5.78
N PRO A 662 -8.42 6.56 6.03
CA PRO A 662 -7.58 5.95 5.01
C PRO A 662 -8.31 4.87 4.21
N GLU A 663 -9.25 4.15 4.82
CA GLU A 663 -10.08 3.17 4.10
C GLU A 663 -11.01 3.80 3.05
N ASP A 664 -11.61 4.96 3.34
CA ASP A 664 -12.53 5.65 2.43
C ASP A 664 -11.80 6.27 1.24
N GLU A 665 -10.59 6.79 1.45
CA GLU A 665 -9.75 7.31 0.37
C GLU A 665 -9.30 6.20 -0.59
N VAL A 666 -8.89 5.04 -0.05
CA VAL A 666 -8.57 3.84 -0.84
C VAL A 666 -9.79 3.42 -1.66
N ASN A 667 -10.96 3.38 -1.04
CA ASN A 667 -12.20 2.99 -1.71
C ASN A 667 -12.60 3.99 -2.81
N GLU A 668 -12.46 5.29 -2.58
CA GLU A 668 -12.73 6.35 -3.55
C GLU A 668 -11.74 6.30 -4.73
N TYR A 669 -10.45 6.11 -4.46
CA TYR A 669 -9.43 5.94 -5.48
C TYR A 669 -9.71 4.70 -6.33
N LEU A 670 -10.00 3.56 -5.70
CA LEU A 670 -10.30 2.32 -6.42
C LEU A 670 -11.59 2.46 -7.24
N MET A 671 -12.61 3.16 -6.73
CA MET A 671 -13.83 3.48 -7.49
C MET A 671 -13.51 4.33 -8.73
N ARG A 672 -12.68 5.38 -8.59
CA ARG A 672 -12.24 6.21 -9.71
C ARG A 672 -11.37 5.45 -10.71
N ALA A 673 -10.47 4.60 -10.24
CA ALA A 673 -9.59 3.80 -11.09
C ALA A 673 -10.38 2.77 -11.90
N ILE A 674 -11.33 2.09 -11.27
CA ILE A 674 -12.31 1.20 -11.92
C ILE A 674 -13.13 1.99 -12.95
N ASP A 675 -13.48 3.26 -12.64
CA ASP A 675 -14.29 4.10 -13.51
C ASP A 675 -13.54 4.68 -14.72
N ALA A 676 -12.28 5.10 -14.53
CA ALA A 676 -11.50 5.90 -15.47
C ALA A 676 -10.59 5.10 -16.42
N ARG A 677 -10.11 3.92 -16.02
CA ARG A 677 -9.31 3.05 -16.92
C ARG A 677 -10.19 1.98 -17.54
N SER A 678 -10.34 1.99 -18.87
CA SER A 678 -10.89 0.83 -19.56
C SER A 678 -9.90 -0.33 -19.46
N ILE A 679 -10.32 -1.40 -18.79
CA ILE A 679 -9.59 -2.67 -18.68
C ILE A 679 -9.09 -3.13 -20.07
N ASP A 680 -9.90 -2.88 -21.11
CA ASP A 680 -9.58 -3.22 -22.49
C ASP A 680 -8.41 -2.42 -23.09
N ARG A 681 -8.22 -1.14 -22.70
CA ARG A 681 -7.09 -0.32 -23.17
C ARG A 681 -5.78 -0.77 -22.56
N LEU A 682 -5.75 -1.01 -21.25
CA LEU A 682 -4.58 -1.56 -20.54
C LEU A 682 -4.12 -2.88 -21.16
N ARG A 683 -5.07 -3.78 -21.44
CA ARG A 683 -4.82 -5.07 -22.10
C ARG A 683 -4.26 -4.87 -23.50
N ALA A 684 -4.83 -3.98 -24.31
CA ALA A 684 -4.36 -3.71 -25.68
C ALA A 684 -2.95 -3.09 -25.72
N GLU A 685 -2.58 -2.32 -24.69
CA GLU A 685 -1.26 -1.69 -24.59
C GLU A 685 -0.15 -2.71 -24.20
N HIS A 686 -0.45 -3.67 -23.30
CA HIS A 686 0.56 -4.54 -22.69
C HIS A 686 0.57 -6.00 -23.20
N CYS A 687 -0.53 -6.49 -23.76
CA CYS A 687 -0.67 -7.86 -24.26
C CYS A 687 -0.80 -7.91 -25.78
N THR A 688 -0.32 -9.00 -26.39
CA THR A 688 -0.52 -9.25 -27.82
C THR A 688 -1.98 -9.60 -28.12
N PRO A 689 -2.53 -9.18 -29.28
CA PRO A 689 -3.84 -9.63 -29.71
C PRO A 689 -3.78 -11.14 -29.96
N PHE A 690 -4.77 -11.88 -29.46
CA PHE A 690 -4.93 -13.35 -29.57
C PHE A 690 -4.06 -14.25 -28.69
N ILE A 691 -2.72 -14.16 -28.76
CA ILE A 691 -1.82 -15.04 -28.00
C ILE A 691 -1.81 -14.67 -26.51
N LEU A 692 -2.22 -13.43 -26.19
CA LEU A 692 -2.28 -12.86 -24.83
C LEU A 692 -0.92 -12.75 -24.13
N THR A 693 0.19 -13.17 -24.74
CA THR A 693 1.54 -12.96 -24.22
C THR A 693 1.83 -11.49 -23.97
N PHE A 694 2.58 -11.19 -22.91
CA PHE A 694 3.05 -9.85 -22.67
C PHE A 694 3.99 -9.44 -23.79
N ARG A 695 3.83 -8.21 -24.28
CA ARG A 695 4.68 -7.67 -25.35
C ARG A 695 6.13 -7.49 -24.88
N ARG A 696 6.33 -7.35 -23.58
CA ARG A 696 7.62 -7.25 -22.88
C ARG A 696 8.06 -8.63 -22.38
N PRO A 697 9.24 -9.14 -22.82
CA PRO A 697 9.67 -10.50 -22.49
C PRO A 697 10.07 -10.69 -21.02
N ASP A 698 10.58 -9.64 -20.37
CA ASP A 698 10.91 -9.59 -18.94
C ASP A 698 9.67 -9.78 -18.05
N VAL A 699 8.56 -9.15 -18.43
CA VAL A 699 7.27 -9.28 -17.73
C VAL A 699 6.69 -10.69 -17.91
N GLU A 700 6.84 -11.29 -19.10
CA GLU A 700 6.44 -12.68 -19.36
C GLU A 700 7.26 -13.68 -18.54
N GLU A 701 8.58 -13.46 -18.41
CA GLU A 701 9.43 -14.31 -17.58
C GLU A 701 9.02 -14.24 -16.11
N LYS A 702 8.77 -13.03 -15.58
CA LYS A 702 8.28 -12.84 -14.20
C LYS A 702 6.93 -13.55 -13.99
N TYR A 703 5.99 -13.43 -14.95
CA TYR A 703 4.70 -14.12 -14.91
C TYR A 703 4.83 -15.65 -14.99
N SER A 704 5.79 -16.16 -15.77
CA SER A 704 6.02 -17.61 -15.91
C SER A 704 6.49 -18.29 -14.62
N ARG A 705 7.15 -17.54 -13.75
CA ARG A 705 7.65 -17.98 -12.44
C ARG A 705 6.61 -17.83 -11.32
N GLU A 706 5.49 -17.15 -11.57
CA GLU A 706 4.43 -17.02 -10.56
C GLU A 706 3.70 -18.35 -10.36
N ARG A 707 3.61 -18.78 -9.10
CA ARG A 707 3.06 -20.07 -8.71
C ARG A 707 1.53 -20.02 -8.61
N ASP A 708 0.84 -20.94 -9.29
CA ASP A 708 -0.60 -21.13 -9.12
C ASP A 708 -0.92 -21.90 -7.83
N ARG A 709 -1.58 -21.24 -6.88
CA ARG A 709 -1.95 -21.80 -5.57
C ARG A 709 -3.11 -22.80 -5.65
N MET A 710 -3.90 -22.78 -6.73
CA MET A 710 -5.10 -23.61 -6.92
C MET A 710 -4.84 -24.88 -7.75
N LEU A 711 -3.60 -25.14 -8.17
CA LEU A 711 -3.23 -26.27 -9.03
C LEU A 711 -3.75 -27.62 -8.53
N SER A 712 -3.59 -27.91 -7.24
CA SER A 712 -4.05 -29.18 -6.63
C SER A 712 -5.57 -29.39 -6.74
N ALA A 713 -6.37 -28.32 -6.75
CA ALA A 713 -7.82 -28.42 -6.90
C ALA A 713 -8.22 -28.85 -8.32
N TYR A 714 -7.50 -28.39 -9.35
CA TYR A 714 -7.77 -28.77 -10.75
C TYR A 714 -7.54 -30.25 -10.98
N PHE A 715 -6.45 -30.82 -10.46
CA PHE A 715 -6.13 -32.25 -10.62
C PHE A 715 -7.10 -33.16 -9.88
N VAL A 716 -7.56 -32.77 -8.68
CA VAL A 716 -8.61 -33.51 -7.94
C VAL A 716 -9.93 -33.49 -8.71
N CYS A 717 -10.31 -32.33 -9.26
CA CYS A 717 -11.51 -32.20 -10.09
C CYS A 717 -11.40 -33.05 -11.36
N SER A 718 -10.26 -33.06 -12.04
CA SER A 718 -10.02 -33.90 -13.22
C SER A 718 -10.11 -35.39 -12.88
N GLY A 719 -9.59 -35.81 -11.72
CA GLY A 719 -9.72 -37.20 -11.24
C GLY A 719 -11.17 -37.60 -10.98
N PHE A 720 -11.97 -36.70 -10.41
CA PHE A 720 -13.41 -36.92 -10.22
C PHE A 720 -14.15 -37.08 -11.56
N VAL A 721 -13.92 -36.19 -12.53
CA VAL A 721 -14.57 -36.28 -13.84
C VAL A 721 -14.17 -37.57 -14.56
N TYR A 722 -12.92 -38.00 -14.45
CA TYR A 722 -12.47 -39.28 -14.99
C TYR A 722 -13.23 -40.48 -14.38
N MET A 723 -13.48 -40.48 -13.08
CA MET A 723 -14.31 -41.51 -12.44
C MET A 723 -15.75 -41.52 -12.97
N VAL A 724 -16.34 -40.34 -13.22
CA VAL A 724 -17.68 -40.24 -13.83
C VAL A 724 -17.70 -40.85 -15.24
N VAL A 725 -16.66 -40.59 -16.05
CA VAL A 725 -16.51 -41.17 -17.40
C VAL A 725 -16.46 -42.69 -17.35
N VAL A 726 -15.62 -43.27 -16.47
CA VAL A 726 -15.48 -44.72 -16.33
C VAL A 726 -16.79 -45.38 -15.88
N VAL A 727 -17.48 -44.80 -14.90
CA VAL A 727 -18.77 -45.32 -14.41
C VAL A 727 -19.85 -45.23 -15.48
N ALA A 728 -19.92 -44.14 -16.24
CA ALA A 728 -20.88 -43.98 -17.32
C ALA A 728 -20.70 -45.04 -18.41
N ILE A 729 -19.45 -45.34 -18.81
CA ILE A 729 -19.13 -46.40 -19.79
C ILE A 729 -19.50 -47.78 -19.23
N ALA A 730 -19.17 -48.06 -17.96
CA ALA A 730 -19.42 -49.36 -17.33
C ALA A 730 -20.91 -49.68 -17.12
N ILE A 731 -21.77 -48.68 -16.96
CA ILE A 731 -23.23 -48.86 -16.83
C ILE A 731 -23.87 -49.22 -18.17
N THR A 732 -23.35 -48.65 -19.26
CA THR A 732 -23.95 -48.78 -20.59
C THR A 732 -23.42 -49.95 -21.39
N LEU A 733 -22.12 -50.26 -21.30
CA LEU A 733 -21.46 -51.24 -22.17
C LEU A 733 -20.92 -52.40 -21.36
N ALA A 734 -21.00 -53.61 -21.93
CA ALA A 734 -20.29 -54.76 -21.40
C ALA A 734 -18.78 -54.53 -21.54
N GLY A 735 -18.05 -54.57 -20.42
CA GLY A 735 -16.63 -54.24 -20.40
C GLY A 735 -15.78 -55.21 -21.23
N SER A 736 -14.95 -54.65 -22.10
CA SER A 736 -13.96 -55.40 -22.88
C SER A 736 -12.60 -55.44 -22.19
N VAL A 737 -11.76 -56.42 -22.55
CA VAL A 737 -10.40 -56.53 -22.00
C VAL A 737 -9.60 -55.24 -22.26
N TYR A 738 -9.74 -54.65 -23.45
CA TYR A 738 -9.09 -53.38 -23.80
C TYR A 738 -9.55 -52.22 -22.92
N PHE A 739 -10.86 -52.09 -22.66
CA PHE A 739 -11.41 -51.07 -21.77
C PHE A 739 -10.85 -51.19 -20.34
N TYR A 740 -10.80 -52.40 -19.77
CA TYR A 740 -10.27 -52.61 -18.43
C TYR A 740 -8.77 -52.29 -18.34
N VAL A 741 -7.97 -52.66 -19.34
CA VAL A 741 -6.52 -52.37 -19.39
C VAL A 741 -6.27 -50.86 -19.51
N CYS A 742 -6.93 -50.17 -20.45
CA CYS A 742 -6.81 -48.71 -20.60
C CYS A 742 -7.25 -47.98 -19.33
N THR A 743 -8.32 -48.44 -18.69
CA THR A 743 -8.83 -47.87 -17.44
C THR A 743 -7.84 -48.06 -16.28
N ALA A 744 -7.28 -49.26 -16.12
CA ALA A 744 -6.31 -49.56 -15.05
C ALA A 744 -5.05 -48.69 -15.14
N ILE A 745 -4.49 -48.54 -16.35
CA ILE A 745 -3.32 -47.67 -16.60
C ILE A 745 -3.65 -46.22 -16.27
N SER A 746 -4.78 -45.72 -16.78
CA SER A 746 -5.19 -44.32 -16.59
C SER A 746 -5.51 -44.00 -15.13
N VAL A 747 -6.18 -44.90 -14.39
CA VAL A 747 -6.41 -44.76 -12.94
C VAL A 747 -5.09 -44.68 -12.18
N LEU A 748 -4.13 -45.57 -12.49
CA LEU A 748 -2.83 -45.59 -11.82
C LEU A 748 -2.08 -44.26 -11.99
N VAL A 749 -2.01 -43.76 -13.23
CA VAL A 749 -1.31 -42.49 -13.53
C VAL A 749 -2.00 -41.31 -12.84
N ILE A 750 -3.33 -41.19 -12.96
CA ILE A 750 -4.09 -40.09 -12.36
C ILE A 750 -4.02 -40.12 -10.84
N ALA A 751 -4.06 -41.30 -10.21
CA ALA A 751 -3.93 -41.45 -8.77
C ALA A 751 -2.52 -41.08 -8.29
N LEU A 752 -1.46 -41.49 -9.02
CA LEU A 752 -0.08 -41.15 -8.71
C LEU A 752 0.16 -39.63 -8.77
N VAL A 753 -0.28 -38.97 -9.85
CA VAL A 753 -0.14 -37.51 -10.03
C VAL A 753 -0.86 -36.76 -8.92
N ASN A 754 -2.12 -37.14 -8.62
CA ASN A 754 -2.87 -36.53 -7.53
C ASN A 754 -2.18 -36.76 -6.17
N GLY A 755 -1.68 -37.97 -5.90
CA GLY A 755 -0.96 -38.29 -4.67
C GLY A 755 0.27 -37.42 -4.46
N ILE A 756 1.07 -37.18 -5.50
CA ILE A 756 2.24 -36.30 -5.46
C ILE A 756 1.83 -34.85 -5.18
N LEU A 757 0.79 -34.34 -5.84
CA LEU A 757 0.34 -32.96 -5.67
C LEU A 757 -0.30 -32.70 -4.29
N LEU A 758 -1.01 -33.68 -3.73
CA LEU A 758 -1.58 -33.57 -2.38
C LEU A 758 -0.50 -33.70 -1.28
N ALA A 759 0.64 -34.33 -1.58
CA ALA A 759 1.75 -34.47 -0.65
C ALA A 759 2.41 -33.13 -0.26
N GLU A 760 2.23 -32.09 -1.06
CA GLU A 760 2.80 -30.77 -0.83
C GLU A 760 2.46 -30.20 0.56
N LYS A 761 1.20 -30.39 1.00
CA LYS A 761 0.67 -29.85 2.25
C LYS A 761 0.85 -30.78 3.45
N ASN A 762 1.36 -31.99 3.24
CA ASN A 762 1.43 -33.02 4.27
C ASN A 762 2.88 -33.26 4.70
N GLU A 763 3.24 -32.79 5.89
CA GLU A 763 4.59 -32.91 6.44
C GLU A 763 5.04 -34.36 6.73
N ARG A 764 4.10 -35.31 6.71
CA ARG A 764 4.36 -36.73 6.98
C ARG A 764 4.91 -37.50 5.77
N VAL A 765 4.95 -36.88 4.59
CA VAL A 765 5.35 -37.54 3.34
C VAL A 765 6.86 -37.44 3.13
N PRO A 766 7.54 -38.44 2.54
CA PRO A 766 8.99 -38.38 2.30
C PRO A 766 9.43 -37.12 1.57
N LYS A 767 10.59 -36.56 1.97
CA LYS A 767 11.13 -35.30 1.44
C LYS A 767 11.29 -35.31 -0.08
N TRP A 768 11.62 -36.45 -0.68
CA TRP A 768 11.78 -36.59 -2.14
C TRP A 768 10.44 -36.39 -2.88
N VAL A 769 9.32 -36.94 -2.38
CA VAL A 769 7.98 -36.74 -2.95
C VAL A 769 7.56 -35.28 -2.85
N ARG A 770 7.82 -34.64 -1.70
CA ARG A 770 7.51 -33.22 -1.51
C ARG A 770 8.36 -32.34 -2.44
N SER A 771 9.63 -32.69 -2.67
CA SER A 771 10.50 -32.00 -3.62
C SER A 771 9.99 -32.13 -5.06
N MET A 772 9.51 -33.31 -5.46
CA MET A 772 8.88 -33.50 -6.77
C MET A 772 7.60 -32.66 -6.91
N ALA A 773 6.79 -32.60 -5.86
CA ALA A 773 5.60 -31.74 -5.85
C ALA A 773 5.98 -30.27 -6.08
N LEU A 774 6.98 -29.76 -5.34
CA LEU A 774 7.45 -28.37 -5.49
C LEU A 774 7.98 -28.08 -6.89
N GLN A 775 8.75 -28.99 -7.51
CA GLN A 775 9.22 -28.84 -8.88
C GLN A 775 8.06 -28.73 -9.90
N ILE A 776 6.97 -29.46 -9.70
CA ILE A 776 5.77 -29.36 -10.54
C ILE A 776 5.07 -28.01 -10.34
N PHE A 777 5.05 -27.48 -9.10
CA PHE A 777 4.45 -26.17 -8.81
C PHE A 777 5.28 -24.98 -9.30
N GLU A 778 6.61 -25.10 -9.30
CA GLU A 778 7.53 -24.05 -9.74
C GLU A 778 7.66 -23.99 -11.26
N ASN A 779 7.61 -25.14 -11.94
CA ASN A 779 7.79 -25.21 -13.38
C ASN A 779 6.45 -25.37 -14.11
N ARG A 780 5.94 -24.24 -14.62
CA ARG A 780 4.65 -24.19 -15.34
C ARG A 780 4.59 -25.11 -16.56
N ILE A 781 5.70 -25.30 -17.27
CA ILE A 781 5.75 -26.18 -18.46
C ILE A 781 5.51 -27.64 -18.07
N ILE A 782 6.10 -28.09 -16.95
CA ILE A 782 5.90 -29.45 -16.43
C ILE A 782 4.46 -29.64 -15.98
N ALA A 783 3.87 -28.68 -15.26
CA ALA A 783 2.46 -28.77 -14.87
C ALA A 783 1.52 -28.83 -16.09
N GLN A 784 1.81 -28.06 -17.15
CA GLN A 784 1.03 -28.05 -18.38
C GLN A 784 1.16 -29.36 -19.18
N SER A 785 2.34 -29.96 -19.23
CA SER A 785 2.54 -31.26 -19.90
C SER A 785 1.81 -32.39 -19.18
N ILE A 786 1.90 -32.44 -17.85
CA ILE A 786 1.17 -33.42 -17.03
C ILE A 786 -0.34 -33.26 -17.20
N ALA A 787 -0.86 -32.03 -17.15
CA ALA A 787 -2.29 -31.76 -17.37
C ALA A 787 -2.75 -32.24 -18.76
N SER A 788 -1.96 -31.98 -19.80
CA SER A 788 -2.27 -32.41 -21.18
C SER A 788 -2.28 -33.94 -21.29
N ILE A 789 -1.30 -34.62 -20.67
CA ILE A 789 -1.23 -36.09 -20.63
C ILE A 789 -2.49 -36.67 -19.97
N VAL A 790 -2.94 -36.11 -18.84
CA VAL A 790 -4.16 -36.57 -18.16
C VAL A 790 -5.39 -36.43 -19.07
N VAL A 791 -5.54 -35.32 -19.79
CA VAL A 791 -6.65 -35.13 -20.75
C VAL A 791 -6.59 -36.17 -21.87
N PHE A 792 -5.41 -36.42 -22.46
CA PHE A 792 -5.27 -37.43 -23.52
C PHE A 792 -5.53 -38.85 -23.01
N LEU A 793 -5.11 -39.21 -21.79
CA LEU A 793 -5.42 -40.49 -21.17
C LEU A 793 -6.94 -40.66 -20.97
N THR A 794 -7.63 -39.60 -20.53
CA THR A 794 -9.10 -39.62 -20.44
C THR A 794 -9.75 -39.83 -21.80
N PHE A 795 -9.22 -39.19 -22.87
CA PHE A 795 -9.71 -39.34 -24.23
C PHE A 795 -9.48 -40.76 -24.80
N ILE A 796 -8.31 -41.35 -24.59
CA ILE A 796 -8.01 -42.73 -25.00
C ILE A 796 -8.98 -43.71 -24.32
N THR A 797 -9.29 -43.49 -23.04
CA THR A 797 -10.26 -44.32 -22.31
C THR A 797 -11.66 -44.23 -22.94
N VAL A 798 -12.08 -43.04 -23.38
CA VAL A 798 -13.35 -42.83 -24.10
C VAL A 798 -13.37 -43.50 -25.49
N LEU A 799 -12.24 -43.57 -26.19
CA LEU A 799 -12.12 -44.24 -27.48
C LEU A 799 -12.03 -45.78 -27.38
N SER A 800 -11.67 -46.32 -26.23
CA SER A 800 -11.43 -47.77 -26.08
C SER A 800 -12.63 -48.68 -26.42
N PRO A 801 -13.91 -48.32 -26.17
CA PRO A 801 -15.04 -49.17 -26.57
C PRO A 801 -15.23 -49.24 -28.08
N LEU A 802 -14.86 -48.18 -28.82
CA LEU A 802 -14.95 -48.14 -30.29
C LEU A 802 -14.06 -49.20 -30.96
N ILE A 803 -12.85 -49.40 -30.44
CA ILE A 803 -11.91 -50.41 -30.97
C ILE A 803 -12.47 -51.82 -30.81
N THR A 804 -13.13 -52.08 -29.67
CA THR A 804 -13.75 -53.38 -29.39
C THR A 804 -14.93 -53.64 -30.33
N LEU A 805 -15.68 -52.59 -30.63
CA LEU A 805 -16.91 -52.63 -31.41
C LEU A 805 -16.63 -52.79 -32.92
N ILE A 806 -15.49 -52.29 -33.42
CA ILE A 806 -15.01 -52.52 -34.79
C ILE A 806 -14.50 -53.97 -34.98
N GLY A 807 -13.99 -54.61 -33.92
CA GLY A 807 -13.39 -55.94 -33.97
C GLY A 807 -14.36 -57.13 -33.92
N ASN A 808 -15.61 -56.92 -33.52
CA ASN A 808 -16.65 -57.96 -33.51
C ASN A 808 -17.54 -57.82 -34.76
N GLU A 809 -17.48 -58.77 -35.69
CA GLU A 809 -18.51 -58.98 -36.74
C GLU A 809 -19.84 -59.47 -36.12
N ALA A 810 -20.45 -58.68 -35.23
CA ALA A 810 -21.68 -59.05 -34.56
C ALA A 810 -22.85 -58.21 -35.10
N CYS A 811 -23.22 -58.44 -36.37
CA CYS A 811 -24.59 -58.26 -36.87
C CYS A 811 -24.84 -58.80 -38.31
N VAL A 812 -24.15 -59.84 -38.81
CA VAL A 812 -24.59 -60.50 -40.08
C VAL A 812 -24.35 -62.03 -40.09
N ASN A 813 -25.47 -62.76 -40.21
CA ASN A 813 -25.71 -64.12 -40.74
C ASN A 813 -25.13 -65.38 -40.07
N ASN A 814 -26.00 -66.13 -39.37
CA ASN A 814 -25.98 -67.59 -39.38
C ASN A 814 -27.24 -68.11 -40.10
N ASN A 815 -27.15 -68.34 -41.41
CA ASN A 815 -28.08 -69.19 -42.14
C ASN A 815 -27.34 -69.81 -43.34
N SER A 816 -26.67 -70.94 -43.11
CA SER A 816 -26.36 -71.91 -44.17
C SER A 816 -26.06 -73.28 -43.55
N LEU A 817 -27.06 -74.16 -43.52
CA LEU A 817 -26.86 -75.61 -43.49
C LEU A 817 -26.42 -76.08 -44.90
N PRO A 818 -25.51 -77.06 -45.00
CA PRO A 818 -25.54 -78.05 -46.06
C PRO A 818 -25.97 -79.43 -45.53
N PHE A 819 -26.68 -80.16 -46.39
CA PHE A 819 -27.14 -81.54 -46.27
C PHE A 819 -26.01 -82.58 -46.07
N ALA A 820 -26.30 -83.66 -45.31
CA ALA A 820 -25.94 -85.09 -45.51
C ALA A 820 -26.21 -85.84 -44.18
N GLU A 821 -27.27 -86.66 -44.08
CA GLU A 821 -27.31 -88.13 -44.25
C GLU A 821 -26.75 -88.97 -43.06
N GLU A 822 -27.65 -89.81 -42.53
CA GLU A 822 -27.57 -91.03 -41.67
C GLU A 822 -26.21 -91.48 -41.10
N SER A 823 -26.09 -91.84 -39.81
CA SER A 823 -26.51 -93.15 -39.27
C SER A 823 -26.17 -93.32 -37.76
N SER A 824 -26.99 -94.13 -37.07
CA SER A 824 -26.79 -95.02 -35.87
C SER A 824 -25.41 -95.03 -35.16
N ASP A 825 -25.22 -95.16 -33.83
CA ASP A 825 -25.89 -95.98 -32.81
C ASP A 825 -25.38 -95.64 -31.38
N GLU A 826 -26.20 -96.02 -30.37
CA GLU A 826 -25.94 -96.39 -28.96
C GLU A 826 -25.49 -95.40 -27.83
N HIS A 827 -26.24 -95.52 -26.72
CA HIS A 827 -26.22 -94.85 -25.39
C HIS A 827 -25.11 -95.36 -24.42
N PRO A 828 -25.03 -94.94 -23.11
CA PRO A 828 -25.25 -93.64 -22.44
C PRO A 828 -24.15 -93.28 -21.39
N SER A 829 -24.09 -92.03 -20.90
CA SER A 829 -24.14 -91.69 -19.45
C SER A 829 -23.81 -90.23 -19.12
N VAL A 830 -24.48 -89.76 -18.06
CA VAL A 830 -24.25 -88.53 -17.24
C VAL A 830 -24.93 -87.22 -17.69
N MET A 831 -26.17 -87.08 -17.20
CA MET A 831 -26.79 -85.88 -16.61
C MET A 831 -26.12 -84.52 -16.90
N ARG A 832 -26.57 -83.85 -17.97
CA ARG A 832 -26.58 -82.38 -18.06
C ARG A 832 -28.01 -81.88 -17.92
N VAL A 833 -28.22 -81.08 -16.88
CA VAL A 833 -29.44 -80.27 -16.68
C VAL A 833 -29.60 -79.30 -17.86
N PRO A 834 -30.81 -79.12 -18.41
CA PRO A 834 -31.04 -78.33 -19.61
C PRO A 834 -31.14 -76.83 -19.27
N THR A 835 -30.20 -76.01 -19.72
CA THR A 835 -30.41 -74.55 -19.77
C THR A 835 -31.15 -74.21 -21.05
N LYS A 836 -32.45 -74.01 -20.88
CA LYS A 836 -33.41 -73.47 -21.85
C LYS A 836 -32.87 -72.24 -22.57
N ASN A 837 -33.02 -72.24 -23.88
CA ASN A 837 -33.01 -71.08 -24.76
C ASN A 837 -33.79 -69.89 -24.18
N ILE A 838 -33.12 -68.73 -24.09
CA ILE A 838 -33.72 -67.46 -24.50
C ILE A 838 -32.70 -66.79 -25.41
N ASN A 839 -32.91 -66.98 -26.72
CA ASN A 839 -32.49 -66.02 -27.73
C ASN A 839 -33.21 -64.71 -27.42
N ALA A 840 -32.58 -63.83 -26.64
CA ALA A 840 -32.96 -62.44 -26.59
C ALA A 840 -32.25 -61.75 -27.78
N PRO A 841 -32.95 -60.98 -28.61
CA PRO A 841 -32.30 -60.22 -29.68
C PRO A 841 -31.31 -59.27 -29.00
N GLY A 842 -30.02 -59.41 -29.28
CA GLY A 842 -28.99 -58.50 -28.82
C GLY A 842 -29.35 -57.10 -29.27
N ILE A 843 -29.86 -56.29 -28.35
CA ILE A 843 -30.08 -54.86 -28.56
C ILE A 843 -28.69 -54.30 -28.88
N CYS A 844 -28.57 -53.61 -30.01
CA CYS A 844 -27.28 -53.27 -30.60
C CYS A 844 -26.49 -52.31 -29.67
N ASP A 845 -25.55 -52.85 -28.88
CA ASP A 845 -24.61 -52.10 -28.01
C ASP A 845 -23.90 -50.95 -28.75
N TYR A 846 -23.82 -51.06 -30.09
CA TYR A 846 -23.33 -50.06 -31.01
C TYR A 846 -24.09 -48.71 -30.92
N ILE A 847 -25.42 -48.74 -30.96
CA ILE A 847 -26.27 -47.53 -30.93
C ILE A 847 -26.15 -46.83 -29.58
N LEU A 848 -26.09 -47.64 -28.52
CA LEU A 848 -25.95 -47.17 -27.15
C LEU A 848 -24.63 -46.41 -26.97
N PHE A 849 -23.56 -46.90 -27.58
CA PHE A 849 -22.29 -46.20 -27.63
C PHE A 849 -22.36 -44.94 -28.50
N CYS A 850 -23.01 -44.96 -29.67
CA CYS A 850 -23.16 -43.78 -30.53
C CYS A 850 -23.86 -42.61 -29.83
N ASP A 851 -24.88 -42.86 -29.01
CA ASP A 851 -25.57 -41.83 -28.22
C ASP A 851 -24.74 -41.37 -27.00
N LEU A 852 -23.88 -42.23 -26.43
CA LEU A 852 -23.04 -41.93 -25.27
C LEU A 852 -21.73 -41.20 -25.65
N PHE A 853 -21.13 -41.56 -26.78
CA PHE A 853 -19.85 -41.05 -27.25
C PHE A 853 -19.75 -39.52 -27.29
N PRO A 854 -20.70 -38.75 -27.85
CA PRO A 854 -20.62 -37.29 -27.84
C PRO A 854 -20.67 -36.69 -26.43
N VAL A 855 -21.42 -37.32 -25.52
CA VAL A 855 -21.52 -36.90 -24.10
C VAL A 855 -20.20 -37.12 -23.37
N LEU A 856 -19.52 -38.25 -23.63
CA LEU A 856 -18.20 -38.53 -23.05
C LEU A 856 -17.13 -37.59 -23.60
N VAL A 857 -17.16 -37.26 -24.90
CA VAL A 857 -16.26 -36.27 -25.51
C VAL A 857 -16.47 -34.89 -24.91
N MET A 858 -17.71 -34.51 -24.58
CA MET A 858 -17.98 -33.28 -23.82
C MET A 858 -17.35 -33.29 -22.43
N LEU A 859 -17.41 -34.40 -21.69
CA LEU A 859 -16.75 -34.51 -20.39
C LEU A 859 -15.22 -34.39 -20.50
N VAL A 860 -14.60 -34.91 -21.57
CA VAL A 860 -13.16 -34.72 -21.86
C VAL A 860 -12.86 -33.25 -22.19
N MET A 861 -13.73 -32.55 -22.91
CA MET A 861 -13.57 -31.12 -23.13
C MET A 861 -13.71 -30.31 -21.82
N VAL A 862 -14.60 -30.74 -20.92
CA VAL A 862 -14.73 -30.17 -19.56
C VAL A 862 -13.47 -30.42 -18.73
N THR A 863 -12.85 -31.61 -18.77
CA THR A 863 -11.57 -31.85 -18.06
C THR A 863 -10.47 -30.93 -18.56
N CYS A 864 -10.40 -30.67 -19.87
CA CYS A 864 -9.47 -29.69 -20.42
C CYS A 864 -9.75 -28.27 -19.91
N ALA A 865 -11.02 -27.87 -19.83
CA ALA A 865 -11.43 -26.55 -19.35
C ALA A 865 -11.11 -26.31 -17.86
N VAL A 866 -11.21 -27.35 -17.02
CA VAL A 866 -10.87 -27.32 -15.59
C VAL A 866 -9.42 -26.89 -15.34
N TYR A 867 -8.48 -27.26 -16.23
CA TYR A 867 -7.07 -26.90 -16.09
C TYR A 867 -6.82 -25.43 -16.45
N GLN A 868 -7.00 -24.52 -15.49
CA GLN A 868 -6.79 -23.09 -15.71
C GLN A 868 -5.32 -22.71 -15.96
N ILE A 869 -4.37 -23.58 -15.59
CA ILE A 869 -2.93 -23.38 -15.81
C ILE A 869 -2.50 -23.47 -17.29
N LEU A 870 -3.22 -24.23 -18.12
CA LEU A 870 -2.91 -24.36 -19.55
C LEU A 870 -3.15 -23.01 -20.24
N THR A 871 -2.17 -22.55 -21.03
CA THR A 871 -2.36 -21.34 -21.84
C THR A 871 -3.48 -21.55 -22.86
N SER A 872 -4.11 -20.46 -23.29
CA SER A 872 -5.14 -20.50 -24.32
C SER A 872 -4.67 -21.21 -25.59
N VAL A 873 -3.41 -21.02 -26.01
CA VAL A 873 -2.82 -21.69 -27.18
C VAL A 873 -2.77 -23.22 -26.99
N PHE A 874 -2.23 -23.71 -25.86
CA PHE A 874 -2.16 -25.15 -25.59
C PHE A 874 -3.56 -25.78 -25.46
N LYS A 875 -4.51 -25.08 -24.82
CA LYS A 875 -5.91 -25.54 -24.75
C LYS A 875 -6.57 -25.64 -26.11
N VAL A 876 -6.40 -24.63 -26.97
CA VAL A 876 -6.95 -24.66 -28.34
C VAL A 876 -6.37 -25.84 -29.11
N ALA A 877 -5.07 -26.12 -28.99
CA ALA A 877 -4.44 -27.27 -29.65
C ALA A 877 -5.02 -28.61 -29.16
N VAL A 878 -5.11 -28.82 -27.84
CA VAL A 878 -5.67 -30.04 -27.24
C VAL A 878 -7.15 -30.23 -27.62
N LEU A 879 -7.97 -29.18 -27.49
CA LEU A 879 -9.38 -29.22 -27.86
C LEU A 879 -9.58 -29.48 -29.36
N SER A 880 -8.75 -28.89 -30.22
CA SER A 880 -8.82 -29.11 -31.67
C SER A 880 -8.52 -30.55 -32.04
N ILE A 881 -7.53 -31.19 -31.38
CA ILE A 881 -7.22 -32.61 -31.59
C ILE A 881 -8.40 -33.49 -31.17
N VAL A 882 -8.97 -33.26 -29.97
CA VAL A 882 -10.12 -34.02 -29.47
C VAL A 882 -11.33 -33.91 -30.41
N VAL A 883 -11.66 -32.69 -30.85
CA VAL A 883 -12.78 -32.44 -31.77
C VAL A 883 -12.52 -33.02 -33.16
N ALA A 884 -11.31 -32.87 -33.71
CA ALA A 884 -10.95 -33.44 -35.01
C ALA A 884 -11.04 -34.97 -35.01
N CYS A 885 -10.57 -35.61 -33.94
CA CYS A 885 -10.72 -37.06 -33.77
C CYS A 885 -12.20 -37.47 -33.66
N TYR A 886 -13.02 -36.76 -32.88
CA TYR A 886 -14.46 -37.02 -32.78
C TYR A 886 -15.19 -36.88 -34.13
N LEU A 887 -14.92 -35.80 -34.86
CA LEU A 887 -15.51 -35.56 -36.19
C LEU A 887 -15.03 -36.62 -37.19
N GLY A 888 -13.74 -36.98 -37.16
CA GLY A 888 -13.19 -38.04 -38.01
C GLY A 888 -13.85 -39.39 -37.77
N VAL A 889 -14.03 -39.78 -36.50
CA VAL A 889 -14.78 -41.00 -36.12
C VAL A 889 -16.24 -40.90 -36.58
N SER A 890 -16.89 -39.75 -36.36
CA SER A 890 -18.30 -39.54 -36.74
C SER A 890 -18.51 -39.58 -38.26
N ILE A 891 -17.58 -39.04 -39.05
CA ILE A 891 -17.60 -39.10 -40.52
C ILE A 891 -17.32 -40.51 -41.02
N TYR A 892 -16.34 -41.21 -40.43
CA TYR A 892 -16.05 -42.60 -40.78
C TYR A 892 -17.27 -43.50 -40.55
N GLN A 893 -17.94 -43.34 -39.41
CA GLN A 893 -19.20 -44.04 -39.10
C GLN A 893 -20.34 -43.64 -40.05
N ALA A 894 -20.38 -42.39 -40.52
CA ALA A 894 -21.41 -41.93 -41.47
C ALA A 894 -21.19 -42.41 -42.91
N LEU A 895 -19.94 -42.68 -43.31
CA LEU A 895 -19.61 -43.17 -44.66
C LEU A 895 -19.76 -44.69 -44.80
N ASN A 896 -19.58 -45.44 -43.72
CA ASN A 896 -19.62 -46.91 -43.74
C ASN A 896 -20.99 -47.51 -43.40
N GLU A 897 -21.97 -46.69 -42.99
CA GLU A 897 -23.31 -47.16 -42.59
C GLU A 897 -24.41 -46.49 -43.42
N ASP A 898 -24.99 -47.24 -44.37
CA ASP A 898 -26.06 -46.76 -45.25
C ASP A 898 -27.44 -46.61 -44.55
N ASP A 899 -27.62 -47.18 -43.33
CA ASP A 899 -28.91 -47.32 -42.65
C ASP A 899 -29.18 -46.30 -41.50
N VAL A 900 -28.28 -45.33 -41.23
CA VAL A 900 -28.42 -44.40 -40.07
C VAL A 900 -28.77 -42.96 -40.48
N GLU A 901 -29.78 -42.38 -39.84
CA GLU A 901 -30.23 -41.00 -40.08
C GLU A 901 -29.12 -39.98 -39.78
N PRO A 902 -28.60 -39.23 -40.77
CA PRO A 902 -27.42 -38.38 -40.60
C PRO A 902 -27.67 -37.13 -39.73
N ALA A 903 -28.93 -36.69 -39.63
CA ALA A 903 -29.29 -35.41 -38.99
C ALA A 903 -28.89 -35.32 -37.50
N GLY A 904 -29.06 -36.40 -36.72
CA GLY A 904 -28.69 -36.43 -35.30
C GLY A 904 -27.17 -36.33 -35.07
N ARG A 905 -26.38 -36.97 -35.94
CA ARG A 905 -24.90 -36.93 -35.90
C ARG A 905 -24.37 -35.54 -36.24
N TRP A 906 -24.92 -34.89 -37.28
CA TRP A 906 -24.56 -33.52 -37.64
C TRP A 906 -24.93 -32.51 -36.55
N LEU A 907 -26.08 -32.69 -35.90
CA LEU A 907 -26.49 -31.88 -34.76
C LEU A 907 -25.46 -31.98 -33.62
N ALA A 908 -25.09 -33.20 -33.21
CA ALA A 908 -24.08 -33.42 -32.18
C ALA A 908 -22.70 -32.83 -32.58
N GLY A 909 -22.31 -32.96 -33.85
CA GLY A 909 -21.10 -32.34 -34.41
C GLY A 909 -21.07 -30.82 -34.27
N VAL A 910 -22.16 -30.13 -34.64
CA VAL A 910 -22.27 -28.67 -34.51
C VAL A 910 -22.16 -28.22 -33.05
N LEU A 911 -22.73 -28.98 -32.12
CA LEU A 911 -22.70 -28.66 -30.70
C LEU A 911 -21.33 -28.87 -30.06
N VAL A 912 -20.61 -29.92 -30.46
CA VAL A 912 -19.23 -30.16 -30.02
C VAL A 912 -18.30 -29.04 -30.51
N VAL A 913 -18.44 -28.61 -31.77
CA VAL A 913 -17.68 -27.46 -32.32
C VAL A 913 -18.06 -26.16 -31.62
N PHE A 914 -19.34 -25.93 -31.36
CA PHE A 914 -19.80 -24.75 -30.65
C PHE A 914 -19.32 -24.71 -29.19
N PHE A 915 -19.29 -25.86 -28.51
CA PHE A 915 -18.75 -25.96 -27.16
C PHE A 915 -17.26 -25.68 -27.13
N MET A 916 -16.49 -26.18 -28.11
CA MET A 916 -15.10 -25.81 -28.27
C MET A 916 -14.92 -24.28 -28.39
N ALA A 917 -15.72 -23.61 -29.22
CA ALA A 917 -15.68 -22.15 -29.34
C ALA A 917 -15.98 -21.44 -27.99
N CYS A 918 -16.97 -21.93 -27.23
CA CYS A 918 -17.29 -21.40 -25.90
C CYS A 918 -16.16 -21.61 -24.89
N LEU A 919 -15.52 -22.78 -24.88
CA LEU A 919 -14.39 -23.09 -24.00
C LEU A 919 -13.15 -22.27 -24.34
N VAL A 920 -12.89 -22.02 -25.63
CA VAL A 920 -11.80 -21.15 -26.08
C VAL A 920 -12.05 -19.71 -25.63
N ALA A 921 -13.26 -19.18 -25.84
CA ALA A 921 -13.64 -17.85 -25.36
C ALA A 921 -13.53 -17.75 -23.84
N HIS A 922 -14.01 -18.76 -23.10
CA HIS A 922 -13.85 -18.86 -21.65
C HIS A 922 -12.37 -18.82 -21.25
N SER A 923 -11.53 -19.63 -21.89
CA SER A 923 -10.11 -19.73 -21.58
C SER A 923 -9.36 -18.42 -21.83
N GLN A 924 -9.63 -17.76 -22.96
CA GLN A 924 -9.02 -16.46 -23.28
C GLN A 924 -9.44 -15.40 -22.26
N HIS A 925 -10.70 -15.40 -21.83
CA HIS A 925 -11.19 -14.47 -20.83
C HIS A 925 -10.54 -14.71 -19.46
N THR A 926 -10.43 -15.98 -19.01
CA THR A 926 -9.74 -16.30 -17.76
C THR A 926 -8.27 -15.90 -17.80
N GLU A 927 -7.56 -16.19 -18.89
CA GLU A 927 -6.14 -15.85 -19.03
C GLU A 927 -5.92 -14.33 -19.05
N ALA A 928 -6.77 -13.59 -19.78
CA ALA A 928 -6.71 -12.13 -19.81
C ALA A 928 -6.90 -11.52 -18.41
N THR A 929 -7.81 -12.08 -17.61
CA THR A 929 -8.07 -11.61 -16.24
C THR A 929 -6.85 -11.84 -15.34
N TYR A 930 -6.24 -13.03 -15.39
CA TYR A 930 -5.03 -13.33 -14.61
C TYR A 930 -3.83 -12.46 -15.01
N ARG A 931 -3.64 -12.21 -16.31
CA ARG A 931 -2.54 -11.35 -16.80
C ARG A 931 -2.71 -9.89 -16.38
N LEU A 932 -3.95 -9.38 -16.38
CA LEU A 932 -4.22 -8.03 -15.92
C LEU A 932 -3.97 -7.87 -14.42
N ASP A 933 -4.37 -8.86 -13.62
CA ASP A 933 -4.14 -8.88 -12.17
C ASP A 933 -2.64 -8.89 -11.85
N PHE A 934 -1.88 -9.73 -12.54
CA PHE A 934 -0.41 -9.75 -12.44
C PHE A 934 0.21 -8.39 -12.80
N LEU A 935 -0.27 -7.74 -13.88
CA LEU A 935 0.25 -6.45 -14.30
C LEU A 935 -0.02 -5.35 -13.27
N TRP A 936 -1.21 -5.32 -12.66
CA TRP A 936 -1.52 -4.36 -11.60
C TRP A 936 -0.69 -4.58 -10.33
N LYS A 937 -0.51 -5.85 -9.96
CA LYS A 937 0.38 -6.23 -8.85
C LYS A 937 1.81 -5.76 -9.13
N LEU A 938 2.33 -5.99 -10.33
CA LEU A 938 3.66 -5.55 -10.73
C LEU A 938 3.81 -4.02 -10.69
N GLN A 939 2.87 -3.29 -11.30
CA GLN A 939 2.89 -1.82 -11.30
C GLN A 939 2.89 -1.25 -9.88
N ALA A 940 2.03 -1.81 -9.02
CA ALA A 940 1.92 -1.32 -7.65
C ALA A 940 3.15 -1.70 -6.79
N THR A 941 3.82 -2.82 -7.08
CA THR A 941 5.12 -3.15 -6.44
C THR A 941 6.26 -2.24 -6.92
N GLU A 942 6.34 -1.93 -8.22
CA GLU A 942 7.38 -1.04 -8.76
C GLU A 942 7.23 0.38 -8.20
N GLU A 943 6.01 0.93 -8.21
CA GLU A 943 5.73 2.23 -7.60
C GLU A 943 6.02 2.21 -6.09
N LYS A 944 5.73 1.12 -5.38
CA LYS A 944 6.05 0.98 -3.96
C LYS A 944 7.57 1.01 -3.72
N GLU A 945 8.36 0.28 -4.51
CA GLU A 945 9.82 0.29 -4.40
C GLU A 945 10.39 1.71 -4.64
N GLU A 946 9.92 2.41 -5.68
CA GLU A 946 10.30 3.81 -5.93
C GLU A 946 9.98 4.73 -4.75
N MET A 947 8.83 4.54 -4.12
CA MET A 947 8.41 5.32 -2.95
C MET A 947 9.21 4.97 -1.70
N GLU A 948 9.59 3.71 -1.50
CA GLU A 948 10.48 3.29 -0.41
C GLU A 948 11.88 3.91 -0.57
N HIS A 949 12.41 3.94 -1.80
CA HIS A 949 13.65 4.66 -2.10
C HIS A 949 13.54 6.15 -1.79
N LEU A 950 12.44 6.78 -2.20
CA LEU A 950 12.20 8.20 -1.93
C LEU A 950 12.01 8.50 -0.44
N LYS A 951 11.35 7.60 0.31
CA LYS A 951 11.20 7.68 1.76
C LYS A 951 12.54 7.55 2.49
N ALA A 952 13.35 6.54 2.13
CA ALA A 952 14.69 6.36 2.71
C ALA A 952 15.59 7.57 2.43
N TYR A 953 15.46 8.15 1.23
CA TYR A 953 16.13 9.37 0.84
C TYR A 953 15.70 10.58 1.67
N ASN A 954 14.39 10.82 1.79
CA ASN A 954 13.83 11.92 2.58
C ASN A 954 14.15 11.76 4.08
N GLN A 955 14.20 10.54 4.60
CA GLN A 955 14.59 10.26 5.98
C GLN A 955 16.06 10.64 6.25
N LYS A 956 16.98 10.38 5.30
CA LYS A 956 18.38 10.84 5.41
C LYS A 956 18.48 12.36 5.42
N LEU A 957 17.71 13.05 4.57
CA LEU A 957 17.66 14.51 4.56
C LEU A 957 17.13 15.07 5.89
N LEU A 958 16.06 14.48 6.42
CA LEU A 958 15.47 14.90 7.70
C LEU A 958 16.45 14.71 8.87
N ALA A 959 17.18 13.58 8.90
CA ALA A 959 18.22 13.32 9.89
C ALA A 959 19.39 14.32 9.80
N ASN A 960 19.60 14.95 8.64
CA ASN A 960 20.60 16.01 8.50
C ASN A 960 20.10 17.37 9.05
N ILE A 961 18.80 17.55 9.27
CA ILE A 961 18.22 18.80 9.76
C ILE A 961 17.96 18.73 11.27
N LEU A 962 17.27 17.68 11.72
CA LEU A 962 16.91 17.47 13.12
C LEU A 962 17.73 16.33 13.72
N PRO A 963 18.03 16.35 15.03
CA PRO A 963 18.61 15.19 15.70
C PRO A 963 17.75 13.94 15.51
N GLU A 964 18.37 12.76 15.41
CA GLU A 964 17.67 11.50 15.07
C GLU A 964 16.53 11.18 16.04
N HIS A 965 16.75 11.38 17.34
CA HIS A 965 15.76 11.15 18.39
C HIS A 965 14.56 12.11 18.30
N VAL A 966 14.79 13.35 17.89
CA VAL A 966 13.75 14.36 17.65
C VAL A 966 12.95 14.02 16.40
N ALA A 967 13.64 13.70 15.30
CA ALA A 967 13.00 13.29 14.05
C ALA A 967 12.13 12.04 14.26
N ALA A 968 12.61 11.06 15.05
CA ALA A 968 11.83 9.88 15.41
C ALA A 968 10.55 10.27 16.17
N HIS A 969 10.61 11.19 17.13
CA HIS A 969 9.44 11.69 17.86
C HIS A 969 8.38 12.32 16.93
N PHE A 970 8.79 13.15 15.97
CA PHE A 970 7.86 13.75 14.99
C PHE A 970 7.29 12.74 13.98
N LEU A 971 8.02 11.65 13.70
CA LEU A 971 7.58 10.59 12.78
C LEU A 971 6.76 9.49 13.48
N SER A 972 6.94 9.28 14.78
CA SER A 972 6.43 8.12 15.53
C SER A 972 5.00 8.28 16.08
N THR A 973 4.07 8.86 15.30
CA THR A 973 2.62 8.57 15.36
C THR A 973 1.71 9.60 16.11
N VAL A 974 0.62 9.96 15.41
CA VAL A 974 -0.75 10.37 15.89
C VAL A 974 -0.95 11.70 16.63
N ASN A 975 0.03 12.27 17.31
CA ASN A 975 -0.14 13.58 17.98
C ASN A 975 0.76 14.64 17.35
N SER A 976 0.31 15.23 16.23
CA SER A 976 0.96 16.40 15.59
C SER A 976 1.08 17.64 16.49
N ASP A 977 0.48 17.59 17.68
CA ASP A 977 0.24 18.76 18.52
C ASP A 977 1.11 18.76 19.80
N GLU A 978 1.90 17.70 20.07
CA GLU A 978 2.76 17.62 21.25
C GLU A 978 4.15 18.20 20.97
N LEU A 979 4.49 19.29 21.66
CA LEU A 979 5.77 20.00 21.52
C LEU A 979 6.91 19.19 22.13
N TYR A 980 7.96 18.95 21.35
CA TYR A 980 9.18 18.31 21.86
C TYR A 980 9.90 19.24 22.83
N HIS A 981 10.07 18.78 24.07
CA HIS A 981 10.86 19.43 25.11
C HIS A 981 11.52 18.38 26.01
N GLU A 982 12.76 18.63 26.42
CA GLU A 982 13.51 17.78 27.34
C GLU A 982 14.37 18.64 28.27
N GLN A 983 14.32 18.37 29.57
CA GLN A 983 15.23 18.96 30.55
C GLN A 983 16.48 18.09 30.65
N CYS A 984 17.65 18.66 30.38
CA CYS A 984 18.94 17.97 30.43
C CYS A 984 19.78 18.58 31.56
N ASP A 985 19.99 17.85 32.65
CA ASP A 985 20.62 18.42 33.85
C ASP A 985 22.14 18.62 33.72
N PHE A 986 22.79 17.88 32.83
CA PHE A 986 24.25 17.81 32.74
C PHE A 986 24.72 17.72 31.30
N VAL A 987 24.89 18.89 30.67
CA VAL A 987 25.29 19.04 29.27
C VAL A 987 26.56 19.86 29.19
N CYS A 988 27.52 19.39 28.39
CA CYS A 988 28.75 20.12 28.08
C CYS A 988 28.56 20.90 26.78
N ILE A 989 28.88 22.18 26.79
CA ILE A 989 28.58 23.12 25.70
C ILE A 989 29.88 23.78 25.26
N MET A 990 30.08 23.84 23.94
CA MET A 990 31.24 24.48 23.33
C MET A 990 30.81 25.55 22.32
N PHE A 991 31.43 26.71 22.43
CA PHE A 991 31.44 27.75 21.40
C PHE A 991 32.87 27.89 20.86
N ALA A 992 33.05 27.76 19.55
CA ALA A 992 34.32 27.98 18.87
C ALA A 992 34.15 29.07 17.82
N SER A 993 34.85 30.18 17.97
CA SER A 993 34.74 31.34 17.07
C SER A 993 36.07 31.62 16.37
N ILE A 994 36.00 32.12 15.14
CA ILE A 994 37.15 32.61 14.36
C ILE A 994 37.03 34.15 14.25
N PRO A 995 37.57 34.94 15.21
CA PRO A 995 37.29 36.37 15.29
C PRO A 995 37.87 37.16 14.11
N ASN A 996 39.04 36.76 13.61
CA ASN A 996 39.70 37.47 12.50
C ASN A 996 39.12 37.14 11.12
N PHE A 997 38.08 36.30 11.04
CA PHE A 997 37.37 36.07 9.78
C PHE A 997 36.69 37.34 9.28
N SER A 998 36.22 38.23 10.16
CA SER A 998 35.61 39.51 9.75
C SER A 998 36.61 40.44 9.07
N GLU A 999 37.90 40.38 9.41
CA GLU A 999 38.96 41.14 8.74
C GLU A 999 39.30 40.56 7.36
N PHE A 1000 39.18 39.23 7.22
CA PHE A 1000 39.37 38.53 5.96
C PHE A 1000 38.17 38.69 5.01
N TYR A 1001 36.96 38.85 5.55
CA TYR A 1001 35.74 38.99 4.76
C TYR A 1001 35.72 40.35 4.06
N VAL A 1002 36.07 40.34 2.77
CA VAL A 1002 36.11 41.54 1.94
C VAL A 1002 35.22 41.34 0.71
N GLU A 1003 34.26 42.25 0.55
CA GLU A 1003 33.29 42.26 -0.54
C GLU A 1003 33.81 43.05 -1.76
N LEU A 1004 34.96 42.63 -2.30
CA LEU A 1004 35.53 43.21 -3.54
C LEU A 1004 35.05 42.45 -4.78
N GLU A 1005 34.89 43.14 -5.92
CA GLU A 1005 34.53 42.52 -7.22
C GLU A 1005 35.53 41.41 -7.61
N ALA A 1006 36.82 41.60 -7.33
CA ALA A 1006 37.86 40.60 -7.59
C ALA A 1006 37.68 39.28 -6.81
N ASN A 1007 36.86 39.29 -5.75
CA ASN A 1007 36.58 38.15 -4.88
C ASN A 1007 35.14 37.62 -5.04
N ASN A 1008 34.54 37.86 -6.22
CA ASN A 1008 33.11 37.62 -6.47
C ASN A 1008 32.24 38.22 -5.35
N GLU A 1009 32.60 39.43 -4.90
CA GLU A 1009 31.87 40.21 -3.89
C GLU A 1009 31.71 39.50 -2.52
N GLY A 1010 32.64 38.61 -2.17
CA GLY A 1010 32.70 37.93 -0.86
C GLY A 1010 32.25 36.46 -0.89
N VAL A 1011 31.77 35.94 -2.02
CA VAL A 1011 31.36 34.53 -2.16
C VAL A 1011 32.53 33.56 -1.97
N GLU A 1012 33.73 33.90 -2.46
CA GLU A 1012 34.92 33.06 -2.28
C GLU A 1012 35.35 32.95 -0.81
N CYS A 1013 35.20 34.04 -0.03
CA CYS A 1013 35.44 34.00 1.42
C CYS A 1013 34.46 33.03 2.11
N LEU A 1014 33.19 33.05 1.72
CA LEU A 1014 32.18 32.11 2.23
C LEU A 1014 32.45 30.68 1.78
N ARG A 1015 33.04 30.47 0.60
CA ARG A 1015 33.50 29.13 0.18
C ARG A 1015 34.59 28.60 1.10
N LEU A 1016 35.58 29.43 1.45
CA LEU A 1016 36.62 29.02 2.40
C LEU A 1016 36.04 28.74 3.79
N LEU A 1017 35.10 29.56 4.26
CA LEU A 1017 34.38 29.29 5.50
C LEU A 1017 33.60 27.97 5.43
N ASN A 1018 32.98 27.66 4.29
CA ASN A 1018 32.29 26.40 4.06
C ASN A 1018 33.22 25.21 4.24
N GLU A 1019 34.43 25.25 3.66
CA GLU A 1019 35.41 24.17 3.81
C GLU A 1019 35.86 24.02 5.26
N ILE A 1020 36.12 25.12 5.98
CA ILE A 1020 36.46 25.06 7.41
C ILE A 1020 35.33 24.38 8.22
N ILE A 1021 34.07 24.74 7.97
CA ILE A 1021 32.92 24.14 8.66
C ILE A 1021 32.73 22.67 8.23
N ALA A 1022 32.95 22.35 6.95
CA ALA A 1022 32.87 20.99 6.43
C ALA A 1022 33.91 20.09 7.10
N ASP A 1023 35.16 20.54 7.21
CA ASP A 1023 36.22 19.84 7.93
C ASP A 1023 35.84 19.57 9.40
N PHE A 1024 35.24 20.55 10.08
CA PHE A 1024 34.75 20.36 11.46
C PHE A 1024 33.59 19.35 11.54
N ASP A 1025 32.71 19.34 10.54
CA ASP A 1025 31.58 18.40 10.44
C ASP A 1025 32.05 16.97 10.11
N GLU A 1026 33.13 16.82 9.33
CA GLU A 1026 33.76 15.52 9.05
C GLU A 1026 34.40 14.93 10.30
N LEU A 1027 35.06 15.74 11.13
CA LEU A 1027 35.57 15.28 12.42
C LEU A 1027 34.44 14.70 13.29
N LEU A 1028 33.25 15.31 13.31
CA LEU A 1028 32.09 14.75 14.03
C LEU A 1028 31.57 13.40 13.48
N ALA A 1029 32.05 12.94 12.32
CA ALA A 1029 31.73 11.61 11.80
C ALA A 1029 32.55 10.50 12.45
N GLU A 1030 33.65 10.83 13.12
CA GLU A 1030 34.49 9.86 13.82
C GLU A 1030 33.76 9.25 15.04
N GLU A 1031 33.96 7.95 15.28
CA GLU A 1031 33.25 7.21 16.33
C GLU A 1031 33.50 7.77 17.74
N GLN A 1032 34.68 8.36 17.98
CA GLN A 1032 35.04 8.98 19.25
C GLN A 1032 34.20 10.22 19.61
N PHE A 1033 33.63 10.90 18.61
CA PHE A 1033 32.83 12.12 18.79
C PHE A 1033 31.32 11.88 18.68
N LYS A 1034 30.87 10.61 18.68
CA LYS A 1034 29.44 10.24 18.60
C LYS A 1034 28.54 10.90 19.67
N TYR A 1035 29.11 11.31 20.80
CA TYR A 1035 28.38 11.99 21.89
C TYR A 1035 28.12 13.47 21.64
N ILE A 1036 28.75 14.06 20.63
CA ILE A 1036 28.70 15.49 20.31
C ILE A 1036 27.69 15.72 19.20
N GLU A 1037 26.74 16.61 19.48
CA GLU A 1037 25.76 17.08 18.53
C GLU A 1037 26.11 18.53 18.15
N LYS A 1038 26.23 18.80 16.85
CA LYS A 1038 26.25 20.17 16.33
C LYS A 1038 24.87 20.79 16.57
N ILE A 1039 24.82 21.95 17.22
CA ILE A 1039 23.57 22.69 17.42
C ILE A 1039 23.33 23.62 16.23
N LYS A 1040 24.30 24.50 15.95
CA LYS A 1040 24.22 25.48 14.86
C LYS A 1040 25.59 26.10 14.57
N SER A 1041 25.76 26.59 13.36
CA SER A 1041 26.78 27.58 13.00
C SER A 1041 26.11 28.94 12.84
N THR A 1042 26.73 30.01 13.35
CA THR A 1042 26.23 31.39 13.18
C THR A 1042 27.41 32.26 12.79
N GLY A 1043 27.44 32.74 11.55
CA GLY A 1043 28.64 33.37 10.99
C GLY A 1043 29.87 32.45 11.08
N ALA A 1044 30.95 32.96 11.68
CA ALA A 1044 32.19 32.22 11.92
C ALA A 1044 32.25 31.54 13.31
N THR A 1045 31.12 31.37 13.98
CA THR A 1045 30.99 30.71 15.29
C THR A 1045 30.33 29.35 15.15
N TYR A 1046 31.00 28.30 15.64
CA TYR A 1046 30.54 26.92 15.69
C TYR A 1046 30.05 26.56 17.10
N MET A 1047 28.82 26.07 17.20
CA MET A 1047 28.21 25.67 18.48
C MET A 1047 27.92 24.17 18.50
N ALA A 1048 28.43 23.48 19.51
CA ALA A 1048 28.21 22.07 19.74
C ALA A 1048 27.89 21.78 21.21
N ALA A 1049 27.15 20.71 21.47
CA ALA A 1049 26.84 20.25 22.81
C ALA A 1049 26.90 18.73 22.92
N SER A 1050 27.22 18.22 24.11
CA SER A 1050 27.26 16.78 24.39
C SER A 1050 26.50 16.44 25.67
N GLY A 1051 25.93 15.23 25.73
CA GLY A 1051 25.10 14.79 26.85
C GLY A 1051 23.62 15.20 26.76
N LEU A 1052 23.13 15.54 25.55
CA LEU A 1052 21.75 16.00 25.34
C LEU A 1052 20.69 14.90 25.49
N THR A 1053 21.08 13.63 25.37
CA THR A 1053 20.17 12.48 25.51
C THR A 1053 20.61 11.55 26.63
N LYS A 1054 19.67 10.81 27.22
CA LYS A 1054 19.99 9.81 28.27
C LYS A 1054 21.02 8.76 27.83
N SER A 1055 21.11 8.46 26.54
CA SER A 1055 22.09 7.53 25.98
C SER A 1055 23.48 8.15 25.82
N THR A 1056 23.59 9.47 25.70
CA THR A 1056 24.86 10.19 25.51
C THR A 1056 25.38 10.83 26.80
N CYS A 1057 24.51 11.11 27.77
CA CYS A 1057 24.88 11.64 29.07
C CYS A 1057 25.51 10.55 29.97
N ASP A 1058 26.83 10.42 29.89
CA ASP A 1058 27.60 9.55 30.79
C ASP A 1058 28.08 10.31 32.02
N MET A 1059 27.39 10.11 33.14
CA MET A 1059 27.71 10.68 34.45
C MET A 1059 28.78 9.88 35.22
N ARG A 1060 29.16 8.68 34.77
CA ARG A 1060 30.12 7.81 35.50
C ARG A 1060 31.55 8.12 35.08
N ASP A 1061 31.81 8.09 33.77
CA ASP A 1061 33.17 8.29 33.24
C ASP A 1061 33.36 9.70 32.65
N TYR A 1062 32.30 10.50 32.53
CA TYR A 1062 32.31 11.82 31.88
C TYR A 1062 32.81 11.77 30.42
N LYS A 1063 32.56 10.66 29.71
CA LYS A 1063 33.04 10.46 28.33
C LYS A 1063 32.59 11.56 27.36
N HIS A 1064 31.38 12.06 27.53
CA HIS A 1064 30.84 13.14 26.71
C HIS A 1064 31.58 14.48 26.91
N VAL A 1065 32.10 14.75 28.11
CA VAL A 1065 32.92 15.94 28.42
C VAL A 1065 34.33 15.78 27.86
N ILE A 1066 34.91 14.58 28.01
CA ILE A 1066 36.23 14.22 27.45
C ILE A 1066 36.20 14.36 25.93
N ALA A 1067 35.20 13.77 25.27
CA ALA A 1067 35.01 13.88 23.83
C ALA A 1067 34.92 15.34 23.38
N MET A 1068 34.23 16.21 24.13
CA MET A 1068 34.14 17.64 23.82
C MET A 1068 35.50 18.36 23.93
N ALA A 1069 36.30 18.04 24.95
CA ALA A 1069 37.64 18.61 25.11
C ALA A 1069 38.59 18.15 23.99
N ASP A 1070 38.56 16.86 23.64
CA ASP A 1070 39.34 16.31 22.53
C ASP A 1070 38.90 16.89 21.18
N TYR A 1071 37.60 17.09 20.99
CA TYR A 1071 37.05 17.73 19.80
C TYR A 1071 37.52 19.19 19.68
N ALA A 1072 37.49 19.95 20.78
CA ALA A 1072 38.00 21.33 20.83
C ALA A 1072 39.48 21.44 20.43
N LEU A 1073 40.30 20.47 20.86
CA LEU A 1073 41.71 20.39 20.47
C LEU A 1073 41.86 20.05 18.98
N ARG A 1074 41.07 19.08 18.48
CA ARG A 1074 41.12 18.61 17.09
C ARG A 1074 40.65 19.66 16.08
N ILE A 1075 39.60 20.43 16.37
CA ILE A 1075 39.17 21.53 15.49
C ILE A 1075 40.22 22.66 15.43
N ARG A 1076 40.97 22.87 16.52
CA ARG A 1076 42.08 23.84 16.57
C ARG A 1076 43.25 23.37 15.69
N GLU A 1077 43.61 22.09 15.76
CA GLU A 1077 44.61 21.47 14.88
C GLU A 1077 44.17 21.52 13.41
N GLN A 1078 42.89 21.23 13.14
CA GLN A 1078 42.33 21.28 11.79
C GLN A 1078 42.37 22.69 11.20
N LEU A 1079 42.07 23.74 12.00
CA LEU A 1079 42.22 25.11 11.53
C LEU A 1079 43.68 25.47 11.23
N ALA A 1080 44.64 24.96 12.02
CA ALA A 1080 46.06 25.14 11.74
C ALA A 1080 46.48 24.48 10.41
N TYR A 1081 45.93 23.29 10.11
CA TYR A 1081 46.10 22.63 8.82
C TYR A 1081 45.54 23.48 7.66
N VAL A 1082 44.33 24.03 7.82
CA VAL A 1082 43.73 24.92 6.81
C VAL A 1082 44.59 26.18 6.59
N ASN A 1083 45.15 26.76 7.65
CA ASN A 1083 46.05 27.91 7.54
C ASN A 1083 47.29 27.62 6.69
N GLU A 1084 47.91 26.45 6.88
CA GLU A 1084 49.06 26.01 6.10
C GLU A 1084 48.74 25.87 4.61
N HIS A 1085 47.55 25.37 4.27
CA HIS A 1085 47.15 25.07 2.89
C HIS A 1085 46.47 26.24 2.17
N SER A 1086 45.90 27.19 2.92
CA SER A 1086 45.21 28.37 2.36
C SER A 1086 46.07 29.63 2.36
N PHE A 1087 47.31 29.57 2.85
CA PHE A 1087 48.21 30.71 3.04
C PHE A 1087 47.57 31.85 3.86
N ASN A 1088 46.67 31.50 4.78
CA ASN A 1088 46.02 32.41 5.71
C ASN A 1088 46.44 32.11 7.16
N ASN A 1089 46.04 32.97 8.09
CA ASN A 1089 46.33 32.81 9.52
C ASN A 1089 45.08 33.05 10.36
N PHE A 1090 44.06 32.21 10.18
CA PHE A 1090 42.87 32.22 11.01
C PHE A 1090 43.19 31.80 12.43
N ARG A 1091 42.71 32.57 13.39
CA ARG A 1091 42.93 32.35 14.82
C ARG A 1091 41.60 31.98 15.45
N MET A 1092 41.57 30.90 16.23
CA MET A 1092 40.34 30.43 16.89
C MET A 1092 40.39 30.74 18.37
N ARG A 1093 39.23 30.98 18.98
CA ARG A 1093 39.06 30.92 20.44
C ARG A 1093 37.90 29.99 20.76
N VAL A 1094 38.00 29.26 21.86
CA VAL A 1094 37.00 28.28 22.26
C VAL A 1094 36.59 28.51 23.71
N GLY A 1095 35.30 28.49 23.98
CA GLY A 1095 34.72 28.54 25.33
C GLY A 1095 33.94 27.27 25.64
N ILE A 1096 34.25 26.62 26.76
CA ILE A 1096 33.57 25.39 27.22
C ILE A 1096 33.00 25.60 28.62
N ASN A 1097 31.74 25.20 28.80
CA ASN A 1097 31.07 25.17 30.10
C ASN A 1097 30.21 23.91 30.24
N ILE A 1098 29.88 23.54 31.47
CA ILE A 1098 28.96 22.46 31.79
C ILE A 1098 27.81 22.95 32.66
N GLY A 1099 26.62 22.38 32.47
CA GLY A 1099 25.49 22.68 33.34
C GLY A 1099 24.13 22.25 32.77
N PRO A 1100 23.04 22.58 33.46
CA PRO A 1100 21.69 22.23 33.04
C PRO A 1100 21.23 23.10 31.87
N VAL A 1101 20.50 22.48 30.93
CA VAL A 1101 19.88 23.14 29.78
C VAL A 1101 18.50 22.56 29.50
N VAL A 1102 17.68 23.36 28.83
CA VAL A 1102 16.42 22.95 28.23
C VAL A 1102 16.66 22.73 26.74
N ALA A 1103 16.40 21.52 26.25
CA ALA A 1103 16.38 21.22 24.82
C ALA A 1103 14.94 21.19 24.32
N GLY A 1104 14.70 21.72 23.12
CA GLY A 1104 13.34 21.76 22.59
C GLY A 1104 13.29 22.08 21.10
N VAL A 1105 12.12 21.83 20.50
CA VAL A 1105 11.84 22.25 19.12
C VAL A 1105 10.82 23.37 19.12
N ILE A 1106 11.21 24.49 18.51
CA ILE A 1106 10.36 25.66 18.34
C ILE A 1106 9.87 25.77 16.91
N GLY A 1107 8.60 26.14 16.75
CA GLY A 1107 8.00 26.50 15.47
C GLY A 1107 7.21 25.35 14.87
N ALA A 1108 5.87 25.51 14.81
CA ALA A 1108 4.99 24.53 14.21
C ALA A 1108 5.14 24.41 12.68
N ARG A 1109 5.52 25.50 12.01
CA ARG A 1109 5.71 25.52 10.55
C ARG A 1109 7.13 25.22 10.16
N LYS A 1110 8.12 25.84 10.79
CA LYS A 1110 9.55 25.63 10.57
C LYS A 1110 10.19 25.15 11.89
N PRO A 1111 10.25 23.83 12.14
CA PRO A 1111 10.80 23.31 13.39
C PRO A 1111 12.30 23.56 13.45
N GLN A 1112 12.76 24.20 14.53
CA GLN A 1112 14.17 24.41 14.82
C GLN A 1112 14.49 23.79 16.19
N TYR A 1113 15.42 22.83 16.20
CA TYR A 1113 15.97 22.29 17.45
C TYR A 1113 17.02 23.24 18.00
N ASP A 1114 16.91 23.56 19.29
CA ASP A 1114 17.87 24.44 19.96
C ASP A 1114 17.92 24.13 21.47
N ILE A 1115 18.90 24.72 22.16
CA ILE A 1115 19.09 24.57 23.60
C ILE A 1115 19.16 25.94 24.29
N TRP A 1116 18.51 26.04 25.45
CA TRP A 1116 18.47 27.26 26.27
C TRP A 1116 18.92 26.99 27.71
N GLY A 1117 19.43 28.02 28.35
CA GLY A 1117 19.76 27.99 29.78
C GLY A 1117 20.99 28.80 30.12
N ASN A 1118 21.18 29.04 31.41
CA ASN A 1118 22.32 29.77 31.95
C ASN A 1118 23.67 29.16 31.52
N ALA A 1119 23.74 27.83 31.43
CA ALA A 1119 24.96 27.12 31.02
C ALA A 1119 25.41 27.49 29.58
N VAL A 1120 24.47 27.68 28.65
CA VAL A 1120 24.73 28.11 27.27
C VAL A 1120 25.29 29.53 27.26
N ASN A 1121 24.69 30.42 28.05
CA ASN A 1121 25.13 31.80 28.17
C ASN A 1121 26.54 31.90 28.76
N VAL A 1122 26.85 31.13 29.81
CA VAL A 1122 28.21 31.08 30.37
C VAL A 1122 29.22 30.57 29.35
N ALA A 1123 28.91 29.51 28.58
CA ALA A 1123 29.79 29.01 27.51
C ALA A 1123 30.06 30.09 26.44
N SER A 1124 29.02 30.78 25.98
CA SER A 1124 29.14 31.88 25.02
C SER A 1124 30.00 33.03 25.58
N ARG A 1125 29.91 33.31 26.89
CA ARG A 1125 30.78 34.30 27.54
C ARG A 1125 32.24 33.85 27.64
N MET A 1126 32.49 32.56 27.87
CA MET A 1126 33.85 32.00 27.84
C MET A 1126 34.49 32.16 26.46
N ASP A 1127 33.73 32.02 25.38
CA ASP A 1127 34.21 32.33 24.03
C ASP A 1127 34.43 33.84 23.84
N SER A 1128 33.43 34.68 24.11
CA SER A 1128 33.53 36.14 23.85
C SER A 1128 34.66 36.84 24.64
N THR A 1129 34.96 36.36 25.85
CA THR A 1129 36.07 36.84 26.70
C THR A 1129 37.36 36.02 26.54
N GLY A 1130 37.33 35.02 25.66
CA GLY A 1130 38.44 34.14 25.31
C GLY A 1130 39.62 34.88 24.69
N VAL A 1131 40.83 34.36 24.94
CA VAL A 1131 42.06 34.79 24.28
C VAL A 1131 42.23 33.98 22.98
N LEU A 1132 42.80 34.60 21.94
CA LEU A 1132 43.11 33.93 20.68
C LEU A 1132 44.00 32.69 20.91
N ASP A 1133 43.67 31.59 20.23
CA ASP A 1133 44.19 30.21 20.33
C ASP A 1133 43.97 29.52 21.69
N GLY A 1134 43.36 30.21 22.64
CA GLY A 1134 43.03 29.68 23.95
C GLY A 1134 41.72 28.90 23.93
N ILE A 1135 41.72 27.72 24.56
CA ILE A 1135 40.51 26.99 24.93
C ILE A 1135 40.21 27.31 26.38
N GLN A 1136 39.25 28.19 26.61
CA GLN A 1136 38.85 28.63 27.94
C GLN A 1136 37.75 27.75 28.52
N VAL A 1137 37.95 27.31 29.76
CA VAL A 1137 37.00 26.45 30.48
C VAL A 1137 36.64 27.03 31.85
N THR A 1138 35.43 26.68 32.33
CA THR A 1138 34.98 26.99 33.70
C THR A 1138 35.66 26.10 34.74
N GLN A 1139 35.56 26.50 36.01
CA GLN A 1139 36.09 25.73 37.13
C GLN A 1139 35.50 24.32 37.20
N GLU A 1140 34.20 24.16 36.97
CA GLU A 1140 33.53 22.84 36.99
C GLU A 1140 34.07 21.89 35.91
N VAL A 1141 34.32 22.41 34.70
CA VAL A 1141 34.92 21.61 33.62
C VAL A 1141 36.35 21.22 33.96
N ARG A 1142 37.13 22.17 34.53
CA ARG A 1142 38.51 21.92 34.98
C ARG A 1142 38.57 20.80 36.01
N ASP A 1143 37.66 20.77 36.98
CA ASP A 1143 37.65 19.74 38.02
C ASP A 1143 37.45 18.33 37.45
N ILE A 1144 36.63 18.22 36.39
CA ILE A 1144 36.45 16.96 35.66
C ILE A 1144 37.71 16.61 34.85
N LEU A 1145 38.22 17.55 34.04
CA LEU A 1145 39.32 17.29 33.12
C LEU A 1145 40.66 16.99 33.82
N ILE A 1146 40.94 17.60 34.98
CA ILE A 1146 42.16 17.30 35.74
C ILE A 1146 42.18 15.86 36.23
N THR A 1147 41.04 15.34 36.69
CA THR A 1147 40.96 13.92 37.13
C THR A 1147 41.21 12.95 35.97
N LYS A 1148 41.06 13.42 34.74
CA LYS A 1148 41.30 12.66 33.52
C LYS A 1148 42.68 12.90 32.93
N GLY A 1149 43.53 13.75 33.53
CA GLY A 1149 44.94 13.93 33.13
C GLY A 1149 45.17 14.97 32.04
N TYR A 1150 44.25 15.91 31.84
CA TYR A 1150 44.48 17.05 30.95
C TYR A 1150 45.34 18.13 31.63
N PRO A 1151 46.27 18.78 30.89
CA PRO A 1151 46.98 19.95 31.38
C PRO A 1151 46.07 21.18 31.33
N LEU A 1152 45.86 21.83 32.48
CA LEU A 1152 45.11 23.08 32.57
C LEU A 1152 45.87 24.15 33.35
N THR A 1153 45.91 25.37 32.82
CA THR A 1153 46.50 26.54 33.47
C THR A 1153 45.42 27.49 33.99
N CYS A 1154 45.64 28.08 35.17
CA CYS A 1154 44.72 29.07 35.72
C CYS A 1154 44.88 30.40 34.98
N ARG A 1155 43.80 30.88 34.34
CA ARG A 1155 43.78 32.19 33.69
C ARG A 1155 43.64 33.33 34.72
N GLY A 1156 42.90 33.08 35.78
CA GLY A 1156 42.53 34.07 36.79
C GLY A 1156 41.06 34.45 36.73
N THR A 1157 40.72 35.57 37.36
CA THR A 1157 39.34 36.00 37.57
C THR A 1157 38.89 36.94 36.45
N ILE A 1158 37.77 36.61 35.80
CA ILE A 1158 37.15 37.42 34.76
C ILE A 1158 35.75 37.87 35.18
N GLN A 1159 35.32 39.04 34.72
CA GLN A 1159 33.96 39.52 34.94
C GLN A 1159 33.02 38.95 33.88
N VAL A 1160 32.04 38.17 34.33
CA VAL A 1160 31.03 37.55 33.49
C VAL A 1160 29.69 38.23 33.73
N LYS A 1161 29.12 38.84 32.68
CA LYS A 1161 27.82 39.52 32.74
C LYS A 1161 26.75 38.56 33.28
N GLY A 1162 26.10 38.94 34.38
CA GLY A 1162 25.05 38.14 35.05
C GLY A 1162 25.54 37.16 36.12
N LYS A 1163 26.84 36.85 36.20
CA LYS A 1163 27.43 35.99 37.25
C LYS A 1163 28.40 36.73 38.17
N GLY A 1164 28.89 37.90 37.76
CA GLY A 1164 29.92 38.64 38.48
C GLY A 1164 31.32 38.06 38.20
N SER A 1165 32.16 38.04 39.23
CA SER A 1165 33.56 37.60 39.13
C SER A 1165 33.66 36.08 39.12
N MET A 1166 34.28 35.47 38.10
CA MET A 1166 34.43 34.02 37.96
C MET A 1166 35.88 33.63 37.64
N ILE A 1167 36.39 32.57 38.28
CA ILE A 1167 37.72 32.01 37.98
C ILE A 1167 37.63 31.10 36.76
N THR A 1168 38.58 31.24 35.84
CA THR A 1168 38.62 30.47 34.59
C THR A 1168 39.99 29.87 34.34
N TYR A 1169 40.03 28.86 33.47
CA TYR A 1169 41.23 28.08 33.16
C TYR A 1169 41.40 27.94 31.65
N PHE A 1170 42.62 27.69 31.19
CA PHE A 1170 42.90 27.28 29.83
C PHE A 1170 43.18 25.78 29.76
N LEU A 1171 42.67 25.13 28.72
CA LEU A 1171 43.06 23.78 28.34
C LEU A 1171 44.24 23.88 27.37
N ASP A 1172 45.43 23.46 27.81
CA ASP A 1172 46.67 23.74 27.07
C ASP A 1172 46.93 22.72 25.95
N GLY A 1173 46.55 21.46 26.16
CA GLY A 1173 46.90 20.38 25.25
C GLY A 1173 46.20 19.05 25.53
N PRO A 1174 46.57 18.00 24.78
CA PRO A 1174 45.96 16.68 24.91
C PRO A 1174 46.31 16.03 26.24
N ARG A 1175 45.54 14.99 26.59
CA ARG A 1175 45.70 14.23 27.83
C ARG A 1175 47.06 13.52 27.93
N ASP A 1176 47.71 13.63 29.09
CA ASP A 1176 48.89 12.84 29.46
C ASP A 1176 48.47 11.42 29.89
N ASN A 1177 48.56 10.45 28.97
CA ASN A 1177 48.20 9.04 29.25
C ASN A 1177 49.11 8.37 30.30
N THR A 1178 50.24 8.97 30.65
CA THR A 1178 51.21 8.48 31.65
C THR A 1178 50.78 8.76 33.10
N LYS A 1179 50.00 9.82 33.36
CA LYS A 1179 49.57 10.22 34.71
C LYS A 1179 48.29 9.52 35.19
N SER A 1180 47.40 9.11 34.28
CA SER A 1180 46.16 8.42 34.68
C SER A 1180 46.41 7.03 35.28
N ASN A 1181 47.48 6.34 34.87
CA ASN A 1181 47.86 5.05 35.44
C ASN A 1181 48.39 5.15 36.88
N GLN A 1182 48.84 6.33 37.34
CA GLN A 1182 49.38 6.49 38.70
C GLN A 1182 48.29 6.70 39.76
N MET A 1183 47.15 7.31 39.39
CA MET A 1183 46.00 7.53 40.28
C MET A 1183 45.10 6.29 40.45
N ASP A 1184 44.97 5.44 39.43
CA ASP A 1184 44.23 4.17 39.56
C ASP A 1184 44.98 3.16 40.45
N ILE A 1185 46.33 3.23 40.50
CA ILE A 1185 47.17 2.44 41.41
C ILE A 1185 47.06 2.93 42.88
N THR A 1186 46.80 4.23 43.11
CA THR A 1186 46.65 4.76 44.48
C THR A 1186 45.26 4.49 45.08
N LYS A 1187 44.19 4.43 44.26
CA LYS A 1187 42.85 4.02 44.74
C LYS A 1187 42.70 2.52 44.99
N THR A 1188 43.49 1.69 44.32
CA THR A 1188 43.52 0.23 44.60
C THR A 1188 44.32 -0.10 45.87
N ASN A 1189 45.31 0.72 46.25
CA ASN A 1189 46.11 0.49 47.45
C ASN A 1189 45.51 1.07 48.76
N SER A 1190 44.51 1.96 48.71
CA SER A 1190 43.90 2.54 49.91
C SER A 1190 42.75 1.74 50.53
N ASN A 1191 42.30 0.65 49.89
CA ASN A 1191 41.15 -0.16 50.36
C ASN A 1191 41.54 -1.47 51.07
N ASN A 1192 42.82 -1.73 51.33
CA ASN A 1192 43.26 -3.02 51.86
C ASN A 1192 43.89 -3.02 53.27
N ASN A 1193 43.95 -1.91 54.00
CA ASN A 1193 44.52 -1.94 55.35
C ASN A 1193 43.74 -1.09 56.36
N THR A 1194 42.73 -1.71 56.97
CA THR A 1194 42.30 -1.41 58.34
C THR A 1194 42.03 -2.72 59.06
N ASP A 1195 43.06 -3.27 59.72
CA ASP A 1195 42.92 -3.90 61.04
C ASP A 1195 44.29 -4.08 61.72
N ALA A 1196 44.29 -3.86 63.04
CA ALA A 1196 45.32 -4.17 64.05
C ALA A 1196 46.52 -3.22 64.28
N THR A 1197 46.27 -2.25 65.18
CA THR A 1197 46.97 -1.98 66.47
C THR A 1197 48.49 -1.74 66.58
N GLU A 1198 48.80 -0.56 67.16
CA GLU A 1198 49.80 -0.27 68.21
C GLU A 1198 51.30 -0.57 67.99
N LYS A 1199 52.11 0.50 67.82
CA LYS A 1199 53.05 1.02 68.84
C LYS A 1199 53.95 2.15 68.29
N THR A 1200 53.81 3.31 68.93
CA THR A 1200 54.88 4.16 69.49
C THR A 1200 56.30 4.11 68.89
N VAL A 1201 56.80 5.28 68.42
CA VAL A 1201 57.96 6.03 68.97
C VAL A 1201 58.74 6.82 67.87
N ILE A 1202 58.55 8.15 67.92
CA ILE A 1202 59.54 9.25 68.03
C ILE A 1202 60.58 9.52 66.92
N ASN A 1203 60.52 10.80 66.48
CA ASN A 1203 61.53 11.75 66.03
C ASN A 1203 62.04 11.81 64.59
N ASN A 1204 61.66 12.95 63.96
CA ASN A 1204 62.52 14.03 63.49
C ASN A 1204 63.87 13.66 62.86
N SER A 1205 64.04 14.01 61.58
CA SER A 1205 64.90 15.14 61.19
C SER A 1205 64.95 15.37 59.67
N SER A 1206 64.77 16.65 59.31
CA SER A 1206 65.59 17.46 58.37
C SER A 1206 65.63 17.17 56.86
N GLY A 1207 65.45 18.28 56.11
CA GLY A 1207 66.18 18.62 54.88
C GLY A 1207 65.40 18.33 53.60
N ALA A 1208 64.64 19.26 53.01
CA ALA A 1208 65.13 20.38 52.19
C ALA A 1208 66.12 19.94 51.08
N VAL A 1209 65.59 19.70 49.86
CA VAL A 1209 65.81 20.52 48.65
C VAL A 1209 64.51 20.52 47.86
#